data_AF-A0A7J6MQB6-F1
#
_entry.id   AF-A0A7J6MQB6-F1
#
_cell.length_a   1.000
_cell.length_b   1.000
_cell.length_c   1.000
_cell.angle_alpha   90.00
_cell.angle_beta   90.00
_cell.angle_gamma   90.00
#
_symmetry.space_group_name_H-M   'P 1'
#
loop_
_entity.id
_entity.type
_entity.pdbx_description
1 polymer ?
#
loop_
_entity_poly.entity_id
_entity_poly.type
_entity_poly.pdbx_seq_one_letter_code
_entity_poly.pdbx_strand_id
1 'polypeptide(L)'
;MGAAGFKGLEDSNPDEPSSRGYCAIALAGKNEIYTVKCPSEVKEALRVSFDDIKSEGPSSTCKGVYKFTLATSAWLNTGAFEPRLAALRLIEQLREIGWHFVADISMSRTSFVQVWLLKRFPSEGYVVGGGCIVGLCDKAEVKIDFSGEDEQDCKAEAVVRGVSSSLKVERKEKDSSGAYSIKLAGHPFQSEEEGTVSIRRMVLGVSLELEKVTGGLLRNSVILSNQQGGKSNLVFLPDSACRDDSVYIGVSMHEPDELRVFSAPNEPLPDALRDALDQCVVDAWPYGIETKGVYGGSYQWQLKGSPWCCVGEMEVDSQLLVGRILGHFWDAGFDLLASFDCSGKLRDMSTLVLRKSAGRPSNAHACKAVVCVSFHDKDEVRLSCTDESMVESIAKIVNDIFGPPSLNVELAKSCGRYGKSVVFKLKVAAFQAGKINSQAVLCDGLLLVNLFDALEGNGWKFKAALDVSGRYYRDHRTVNENYRRSGDSHKTGLGSLYFAKNFIMGNNPLSSLDVGRPLQPTHQGLALVLLSDYHHIYTLKCPEEVIQAIRAALGPALILREGPSSKAKGLQKFTLRDYVWQAVGSGTMETRWCSMRILDAIRRVGWEVLEEANVSKKYFLRAWILRKVESAPRGPRRSVMVSLHDYDDVRLLVEDEPLRVEAVQEAVRQGISRAWKLSGECLYGGTYEFKLSGFPFNADGSETVAVRKMLLGICEELEGRGYLLKRSFILSGKDQSKSSLIFEARDSDELRLGGRGTYLGISLNGYDRIRIMAPPGESVDFVARDEIGRAIGEMWPQGVQSEGEYGGSYEWKLRGYPWRADGTETIDARLVVGNIIGKMLGLGFELMPKIDCSSKLEDMSFMPFRRPPMEMPIRVLPAPPVLCLSFHREDRIRVSCTDGGLVEGVSLRMRASLGPPNLSMDAVQDCRWYGRSYEFKIHGWPFKSYVSSSTAKVAGCLVLSLVDALIELGWVLKGSLDVSGKIRVENSQNQNNMPNRGGQQRWQNNGGVSNGFDGGGNSGPERRCKDDLSSLYFVKAV
;
A
#
# COMPACT_ATOMS: atom_id res chain seq x y z
N MET A 1 28.64 -45.49 15.72
CA MET A 1 27.47 -45.40 14.82
C MET A 1 27.90 -44.52 13.64
N GLY A 2 28.28 -44.97 12.46
CA GLY A 2 28.00 -46.19 11.71
C GLY A 2 27.26 -45.77 10.44
N ALA A 3 27.94 -45.80 9.28
CA ALA A 3 27.48 -45.32 7.96
C ALA A 3 26.23 -46.01 7.37
N ALA A 4 25.45 -46.72 8.19
CA ALA A 4 24.35 -47.60 7.75
C ALA A 4 22.97 -46.90 7.73
N GLY A 5 22.90 -45.58 7.87
CA GLY A 5 21.67 -44.86 8.17
C GLY A 5 21.14 -43.91 7.10
N PHE A 6 21.33 -44.09 5.79
CA PHE A 6 20.77 -43.15 4.80
C PHE A 6 20.29 -43.81 3.49
N LYS A 7 19.79 -45.06 3.56
CA LYS A 7 19.34 -45.81 2.37
C LYS A 7 18.11 -45.21 1.65
N GLY A 8 17.29 -44.41 2.33
CA GLY A 8 16.05 -43.89 1.74
C GLY A 8 16.21 -42.65 0.84
N LEU A 9 17.42 -42.10 0.71
CA LEU A 9 17.73 -41.02 -0.23
C LEU A 9 18.21 -41.53 -1.60
N GLU A 10 18.28 -42.85 -1.80
CA GLU A 10 18.83 -43.46 -3.02
C GLU A 10 17.92 -43.34 -4.25
N ASP A 11 16.61 -43.07 -4.08
CA ASP A 11 15.63 -43.11 -5.17
C ASP A 11 15.42 -41.78 -5.92
N SER A 12 15.82 -40.63 -5.34
CA SER A 12 15.74 -39.33 -6.03
C SER A 12 17.02 -39.05 -6.81
N ASN A 13 16.90 -38.52 -8.04
CA ASN A 13 18.05 -38.10 -8.83
C ASN A 13 18.85 -37.03 -8.04
N PRO A 14 20.09 -37.31 -7.61
CA PRO A 14 20.90 -36.41 -6.80
C PRO A 14 21.21 -35.06 -7.46
N ASP A 15 21.14 -35.02 -8.79
CA ASP A 15 21.46 -33.86 -9.61
C ASP A 15 20.23 -33.05 -10.02
N GLU A 16 19.04 -33.49 -9.60
CA GLU A 16 17.83 -32.71 -9.79
C GLU A 16 17.62 -31.76 -8.62
N PRO A 17 17.32 -30.47 -8.89
CA PRO A 17 16.93 -29.54 -7.85
C PRO A 17 15.59 -29.94 -7.23
N SER A 18 15.18 -29.25 -6.17
CA SER A 18 13.85 -29.48 -5.58
C SER A 18 12.73 -29.29 -6.62
N SER A 19 11.51 -29.73 -6.29
CA SER A 19 10.35 -29.60 -7.17
C SER A 19 10.05 -28.14 -7.60
N ARG A 20 10.48 -27.17 -6.79
CA ARG A 20 10.40 -25.72 -7.07
C ARG A 20 11.74 -25.08 -7.43
N GLY A 21 12.74 -25.88 -7.77
CA GLY A 21 14.02 -25.43 -8.30
C GLY A 21 14.99 -24.90 -7.25
N TYR A 22 14.97 -25.40 -6.01
CA TYR A 22 15.97 -25.06 -4.99
C TYR A 22 17.18 -26.01 -5.02
N CYS A 23 18.37 -25.46 -4.81
CA CYS A 23 19.59 -26.19 -4.45
C CYS A 23 20.42 -25.37 -3.44
N ALA A 24 21.49 -25.95 -2.89
CA ALA A 24 22.33 -25.24 -1.92
C ALA A 24 23.84 -25.47 -2.16
N ILE A 25 24.64 -24.45 -1.89
CA ILE A 25 26.10 -24.51 -1.82
C ILE A 25 26.49 -24.27 -0.36
N ALA A 26 27.10 -25.23 0.30
CA ALA A 26 27.56 -25.09 1.68
C ALA A 26 29.08 -24.93 1.73
N LEU A 27 29.52 -23.78 2.23
CA LEU A 27 30.93 -23.51 2.54
C LEU A 27 31.22 -24.09 3.92
N ALA A 28 32.19 -24.99 4.03
CA ALA A 28 32.55 -25.60 5.30
C ALA A 28 34.07 -25.62 5.52
N GLY A 29 34.46 -25.53 6.78
CA GLY A 29 35.87 -25.55 7.15
C GLY A 29 36.65 -24.36 6.58
N LYS A 30 37.93 -24.60 6.22
CA LYS A 30 38.83 -23.53 5.73
C LYS A 30 38.83 -23.36 4.21
N ASN A 31 38.45 -24.40 3.48
CA ASN A 31 38.67 -24.51 2.05
C ASN A 31 37.73 -25.50 1.35
N GLU A 32 36.62 -25.92 1.99
CA GLU A 32 35.74 -26.95 1.44
C GLU A 32 34.40 -26.32 1.00
N ILE A 33 33.93 -26.70 -0.19
CA ILE A 33 32.64 -26.29 -0.74
C ILE A 33 31.85 -27.55 -1.07
N TYR A 34 30.62 -27.63 -0.59
CA TYR A 34 29.71 -28.73 -0.79
C TYR A 34 28.52 -28.28 -1.64
N THR A 35 28.15 -29.02 -2.68
CA THR A 35 26.92 -28.75 -3.44
C THR A 35 25.83 -29.74 -3.03
N VAL A 36 24.59 -29.30 -2.82
CA VAL A 36 23.45 -30.13 -2.42
C VAL A 36 22.31 -29.91 -3.41
N LYS A 37 21.88 -30.98 -4.11
CA LYS A 37 20.86 -30.94 -5.19
C LYS A 37 21.18 -29.93 -6.31
N CYS A 38 22.46 -29.60 -6.51
CA CYS A 38 22.87 -28.69 -7.56
C CYS A 38 22.90 -29.43 -8.90
N PRO A 39 22.30 -28.88 -9.96
CA PRO A 39 22.44 -29.47 -11.30
C PRO A 39 23.85 -29.24 -11.87
N SER A 40 24.15 -29.88 -13.01
CA SER A 40 25.48 -29.83 -13.62
C SER A 40 25.92 -28.42 -13.99
N GLU A 41 25.01 -27.55 -14.45
CA GLU A 41 25.33 -26.17 -14.78
C GLU A 41 25.79 -25.33 -13.57
N VAL A 42 25.22 -25.56 -12.37
CA VAL A 42 25.63 -24.87 -11.14
C VAL A 42 27.00 -25.34 -10.69
N LYS A 43 27.30 -26.63 -10.84
CA LYS A 43 28.62 -27.18 -10.52
C LYS A 43 29.70 -26.67 -11.48
N GLU A 44 29.35 -26.51 -12.76
CA GLU A 44 30.26 -25.96 -13.75
C GLU A 44 30.54 -24.48 -13.49
N ALA A 45 29.52 -23.69 -13.15
CA ALA A 45 29.73 -22.30 -12.72
C ALA A 45 30.65 -22.22 -11.48
N LEU A 46 30.46 -23.12 -10.51
CA LEU A 46 31.36 -23.24 -9.36
C LEU A 46 32.80 -23.51 -9.83
N ARG A 47 33.00 -24.51 -10.69
CA ARG A 47 34.32 -24.89 -11.22
C ARG A 47 35.00 -23.70 -11.91
N VAL A 48 34.34 -23.09 -12.89
CA VAL A 48 34.89 -21.96 -13.67
C VAL A 48 35.22 -20.77 -12.77
N SER A 49 34.39 -20.48 -11.77
CA SER A 49 34.62 -19.35 -10.86
C SER A 49 35.82 -19.55 -9.93
N PHE A 50 36.21 -20.80 -9.62
CA PHE A 50 37.33 -21.13 -8.72
C PHE A 50 38.57 -21.68 -9.41
N ASP A 51 38.58 -21.84 -10.74
CA ASP A 51 39.72 -22.37 -11.50
C ASP A 51 41.02 -21.59 -11.20
N ASP A 52 40.94 -20.26 -11.04
CA ASP A 52 42.08 -19.38 -10.72
C ASP A 52 42.67 -19.61 -9.31
N ILE A 53 41.91 -20.20 -8.38
CA ILE A 53 42.31 -20.42 -6.97
C ILE A 53 42.93 -21.82 -6.77
N LYS A 54 43.16 -22.57 -7.85
CA LYS A 54 43.68 -23.96 -7.86
C LYS A 54 42.83 -24.87 -6.96
N SER A 55 41.62 -25.23 -7.40
CA SER A 55 40.83 -26.26 -6.71
C SER A 55 41.27 -27.68 -7.11
N GLU A 56 41.31 -28.62 -6.16
CA GLU A 56 41.24 -30.04 -6.51
C GLU A 56 39.84 -30.33 -7.09
N GLY A 57 39.78 -31.10 -8.19
CA GLY A 57 38.53 -31.42 -8.87
C GLY A 57 37.47 -32.06 -7.94
N PRO A 58 36.18 -32.05 -8.34
CA PRO A 58 35.09 -32.49 -7.47
C PRO A 58 35.30 -33.94 -7.02
N SER A 59 35.36 -34.14 -5.70
CA SER A 59 35.34 -35.49 -5.11
C SER A 59 33.92 -35.80 -4.63
N SER A 60 33.34 -36.90 -5.12
CA SER A 60 32.03 -37.36 -4.66
C SER A 60 32.17 -37.90 -3.24
N THR A 61 31.52 -37.25 -2.26
CA THR A 61 31.53 -37.71 -0.87
C THR A 61 30.35 -38.64 -0.57
N CYS A 62 29.23 -38.44 -1.27
CA CYS A 62 28.03 -39.27 -1.26
C CYS A 62 27.12 -38.89 -2.45
N LYS A 63 26.12 -39.71 -2.78
CA LYS A 63 25.20 -39.50 -3.91
C LYS A 63 24.50 -38.12 -3.78
N GLY A 64 24.83 -37.18 -4.68
CA GLY A 64 24.26 -35.82 -4.70
C GLY A 64 24.97 -34.76 -3.89
N VAL A 65 26.16 -35.09 -3.36
CA VAL A 65 27.04 -34.13 -2.73
C VAL A 65 28.41 -34.18 -3.35
N TYR A 66 28.85 -33.04 -3.87
CA TYR A 66 30.17 -32.87 -4.44
C TYR A 66 30.96 -31.94 -3.54
N LYS A 67 32.19 -32.36 -3.23
CA LYS A 67 33.14 -31.58 -2.45
C LYS A 67 34.18 -30.99 -3.39
N PHE A 68 34.35 -29.67 -3.32
CA PHE A 68 35.46 -28.94 -3.93
C PHE A 68 36.41 -28.50 -2.81
N THR A 69 37.70 -28.75 -2.97
CA THR A 69 38.74 -28.34 -2.03
C THR A 69 39.60 -27.26 -2.67
N LEU A 70 39.66 -26.07 -2.09
CA LEU A 70 40.55 -25.01 -2.57
C LEU A 70 41.99 -25.21 -2.06
N ALA A 71 43.00 -24.90 -2.89
CA ALA A 71 44.41 -25.04 -2.51
C ALA A 71 44.87 -24.07 -1.42
N THR A 72 44.16 -22.96 -1.22
CA THR A 72 44.45 -22.00 -0.16
C THR A 72 43.29 -21.95 0.83
N SER A 73 43.54 -21.53 2.07
CA SER A 73 42.50 -21.24 3.07
C SER A 73 41.72 -19.95 2.73
N ALA A 74 41.38 -19.80 1.45
CA ALA A 74 41.09 -18.54 0.77
C ALA A 74 39.92 -17.80 1.40
N TRP A 75 38.85 -18.52 1.74
CA TRP A 75 37.60 -17.92 2.21
C TRP A 75 37.64 -17.36 3.63
N LEU A 76 38.60 -17.79 4.46
CA LEU A 76 38.70 -17.37 5.86
C LEU A 76 39.53 -16.10 6.07
N ASN A 77 40.29 -15.69 5.06
CA ASN A 77 41.19 -14.56 5.20
C ASN A 77 40.48 -13.29 4.74
N THR A 78 39.88 -12.57 5.70
CA THR A 78 39.04 -11.38 5.47
C THR A 78 39.73 -10.27 4.67
N GLY A 79 41.04 -10.31 4.49
CA GLY A 79 41.82 -9.37 3.68
C GLY A 79 42.13 -9.81 2.24
N ALA A 80 41.89 -11.07 1.85
CA ALA A 80 42.21 -11.56 0.52
C ALA A 80 41.16 -11.11 -0.51
N PHE A 81 41.62 -10.61 -1.65
CA PHE A 81 40.79 -10.04 -2.71
C PHE A 81 40.23 -11.13 -3.63
N GLU A 82 41.04 -12.13 -3.94
CA GLU A 82 40.78 -13.21 -4.88
C GLU A 82 39.53 -14.04 -4.54
N PRO A 83 39.27 -14.43 -3.28
CA PRO A 83 38.06 -15.19 -2.91
C PRO A 83 36.78 -14.37 -3.05
N ARG A 84 36.84 -13.06 -2.80
CA ARG A 84 35.68 -12.15 -2.95
C ARG A 84 35.32 -11.98 -4.42
N LEU A 85 36.34 -11.80 -5.26
CA LEU A 85 36.16 -11.73 -6.71
C LEU A 85 35.64 -13.03 -7.30
N ALA A 86 36.12 -14.18 -6.82
CA ALA A 86 35.64 -15.49 -7.26
C ALA A 86 34.18 -15.75 -6.82
N ALA A 87 33.77 -15.31 -5.62
CA ALA A 87 32.37 -15.33 -5.22
C ALA A 87 31.49 -14.43 -6.09
N LEU A 88 31.97 -13.24 -6.46
CA LEU A 88 31.29 -12.35 -7.42
C LEU A 88 31.04 -13.04 -8.76
N ARG A 89 32.11 -13.57 -9.36
CA ARG A 89 32.05 -14.29 -10.63
C ARG A 89 31.07 -15.45 -10.56
N LEU A 90 31.04 -16.18 -9.44
CA LEU A 90 30.08 -17.26 -9.24
C LEU A 90 28.65 -16.73 -9.25
N ILE A 91 28.34 -15.67 -8.49
CA ILE A 91 26.99 -15.11 -8.44
C ILE A 91 26.52 -14.68 -9.84
N GLU A 92 27.41 -14.12 -10.65
CA GLU A 92 27.12 -13.69 -12.02
C GLU A 92 26.90 -14.86 -12.96
N GLN A 93 27.80 -15.84 -12.93
CA GLN A 93 27.64 -17.06 -13.73
C GLN A 93 26.35 -17.78 -13.38
N LEU A 94 26.04 -17.92 -12.08
CA LEU A 94 24.77 -18.50 -11.63
C LEU A 94 23.58 -17.74 -12.23
N ARG A 95 23.60 -16.41 -12.21
CA ARG A 95 22.54 -15.58 -12.79
C ARG A 95 22.41 -15.79 -14.30
N GLU A 96 23.51 -15.88 -15.03
CA GLU A 96 23.52 -16.15 -16.47
C GLU A 96 22.86 -17.49 -16.82
N ILE A 97 23.03 -18.50 -15.97
CA ILE A 97 22.39 -19.82 -16.14
C ILE A 97 21.00 -19.91 -15.46
N GLY A 98 20.41 -18.78 -15.04
CA GLY A 98 19.06 -18.70 -14.49
C GLY A 98 18.93 -19.11 -13.01
N TRP A 99 20.04 -19.17 -12.29
CA TRP A 99 20.13 -19.50 -10.87
C TRP A 99 20.38 -18.24 -10.05
N HIS A 100 19.58 -18.03 -9.01
CA HIS A 100 19.64 -16.81 -8.19
C HIS A 100 19.93 -17.15 -6.74
N PHE A 101 20.76 -16.32 -6.12
CA PHE A 101 21.02 -16.36 -4.69
C PHE A 101 19.79 -15.93 -3.90
N VAL A 102 19.29 -16.81 -3.01
CA VAL A 102 18.09 -16.57 -2.21
C VAL A 102 18.42 -16.22 -0.77
N ALA A 103 19.34 -16.96 -0.14
CA ALA A 103 19.62 -16.82 1.29
C ALA A 103 21.06 -17.21 1.62
N ASP A 104 21.61 -16.52 2.61
CA ASP A 104 22.84 -16.89 3.31
C ASP A 104 22.51 -17.33 4.73
N ILE A 105 22.85 -18.56 5.11
CA ILE A 105 22.39 -19.14 6.37
C ILE A 105 23.57 -19.74 7.13
N SER A 106 23.86 -19.17 8.31
CA SER A 106 24.80 -19.76 9.26
C SER A 106 24.08 -20.76 10.16
N MET A 107 24.35 -22.05 9.94
CA MET A 107 23.71 -23.16 10.66
C MET A 107 24.52 -23.59 11.88
N SER A 108 25.70 -23.03 12.09
CA SER A 108 26.52 -23.31 13.27
C SER A 108 27.49 -22.18 13.58
N ARG A 109 27.44 -21.66 14.82
CA ARG A 109 28.41 -20.68 15.32
C ARG A 109 29.81 -21.28 15.57
N THR A 110 29.95 -22.60 15.53
CA THR A 110 31.17 -23.30 15.96
C THR A 110 31.82 -24.15 14.87
N SER A 111 31.07 -24.52 13.83
CA SER A 111 31.51 -25.47 12.82
C SER A 111 31.73 -24.84 11.45
N PHE A 112 31.82 -23.51 11.35
CA PHE A 112 32.25 -22.82 10.12
C PHE A 112 31.45 -23.24 8.87
N VAL A 113 30.16 -23.58 9.03
CA VAL A 113 29.28 -23.97 7.92
C VAL A 113 28.35 -22.83 7.58
N GLN A 114 28.46 -22.35 6.35
CA GLN A 114 27.61 -21.32 5.77
C GLN A 114 26.92 -21.91 4.55
N VAL A 115 25.60 -21.85 4.51
CA VAL A 115 24.80 -22.43 3.42
C VAL A 115 24.20 -21.33 2.57
N TRP A 116 24.58 -21.32 1.30
CA TRP A 116 24.03 -20.48 0.25
C TRP A 116 22.90 -21.22 -0.43
N LEU A 117 21.68 -20.72 -0.29
CA LEU A 117 20.52 -21.28 -0.95
C LEU A 117 20.33 -20.62 -2.31
N LEU A 118 20.19 -21.43 -3.36
CA LEU A 118 19.96 -20.99 -4.73
C LEU A 118 18.57 -21.42 -5.20
N LYS A 119 17.99 -20.62 -6.09
CA LYS A 119 16.71 -20.93 -6.74
C LYS A 119 16.77 -20.65 -8.23
N ARG A 120 16.25 -21.59 -9.03
CA ARG A 120 16.07 -21.41 -10.46
C ARG A 120 14.86 -20.54 -10.77
N PHE A 121 15.02 -19.55 -11.63
CA PHE A 121 13.93 -18.75 -12.16
C PHE A 121 13.79 -19.03 -13.68
N PRO A 122 12.55 -19.09 -14.22
CA PRO A 122 12.36 -19.24 -15.66
C PRO A 122 12.94 -18.03 -16.40
N SER A 123 13.69 -18.29 -17.47
CA SER A 123 14.62 -17.39 -18.17
C SER A 123 13.98 -16.22 -18.94
N GLU A 124 12.72 -15.87 -18.70
CA GLU A 124 12.07 -14.76 -19.41
C GLU A 124 12.41 -13.40 -18.76
N GLY A 125 13.35 -12.67 -19.35
CA GLY A 125 13.41 -11.19 -19.27
C GLY A 125 14.40 -10.54 -18.29
N TYR A 126 15.38 -11.27 -17.74
CA TYR A 126 16.41 -10.63 -16.91
C TYR A 126 17.56 -10.07 -17.76
N VAL A 127 17.78 -8.76 -17.67
CA VAL A 127 18.98 -8.12 -18.21
C VAL A 127 20.17 -8.51 -17.34
N VAL A 128 21.22 -9.06 -17.95
CA VAL A 128 22.53 -9.28 -17.31
C VAL A 128 23.24 -7.92 -17.33
N GLY A 129 23.42 -7.32 -16.16
CA GLY A 129 24.20 -6.09 -15.99
C GLY A 129 25.22 -6.30 -14.87
N GLY A 130 26.38 -5.64 -14.99
CA GLY A 130 27.51 -5.85 -14.07
C GLY A 130 27.16 -5.49 -12.62
N GLY A 131 27.31 -6.47 -11.72
CA GLY A 131 27.11 -6.33 -10.28
C GLY A 131 28.28 -5.63 -9.58
N CYS A 132 28.10 -5.38 -8.28
CA CYS A 132 29.16 -4.82 -7.44
C CYS A 132 29.16 -5.49 -6.06
N ILE A 133 30.34 -5.82 -5.53
CA ILE A 133 30.53 -6.12 -4.11
C ILE A 133 31.15 -4.94 -3.40
N VAL A 134 30.53 -4.57 -2.28
CA VAL A 134 31.10 -3.65 -1.31
C VAL A 134 31.53 -4.45 -0.08
N GLY A 135 32.84 -4.55 0.12
CA GLY A 135 33.45 -5.23 1.25
C GLY A 135 33.93 -4.24 2.32
N LEU A 136 33.48 -4.43 3.55
CA LEU A 136 33.93 -3.62 4.69
C LEU A 136 35.19 -4.24 5.31
N CYS A 137 36.29 -3.49 5.37
CA CYS A 137 37.57 -3.95 5.92
C CYS A 137 37.88 -3.35 7.31
N ASP A 138 38.78 -3.98 8.06
CA ASP A 138 39.12 -3.56 9.44
C ASP A 138 39.99 -2.30 9.52
N LYS A 139 40.56 -1.87 8.40
CA LYS A 139 41.48 -0.73 8.30
C LYS A 139 40.81 0.61 7.97
N ALA A 140 39.52 0.79 8.30
CA ALA A 140 38.76 1.97 7.86
C ALA A 140 38.72 2.11 6.33
N GLU A 141 38.58 0.97 5.64
CA GLU A 141 38.64 0.89 4.18
C GLU A 141 37.37 0.21 3.67
N VAL A 142 36.75 0.79 2.64
CA VAL A 142 35.66 0.21 1.87
C VAL A 142 36.24 -0.21 0.53
N LYS A 143 36.24 -1.53 0.27
CA LYS A 143 36.67 -2.07 -1.02
C LYS A 143 35.47 -2.32 -1.90
N ILE A 144 35.59 -1.94 -3.16
CA ILE A 144 34.52 -2.02 -4.14
C ILE A 144 35.01 -2.74 -5.37
N ASP A 145 34.36 -3.86 -5.64
CA ASP A 145 34.69 -4.75 -6.73
C ASP A 145 33.56 -4.69 -7.75
N PHE A 146 33.89 -4.44 -9.01
CA PHE A 146 32.94 -4.35 -10.12
C PHE A 146 33.18 -5.47 -11.12
N SER A 147 32.11 -5.96 -11.75
CA SER A 147 32.20 -6.73 -12.97
C SER A 147 31.93 -5.85 -14.20
N GLY A 148 32.62 -6.16 -15.30
CA GLY A 148 32.56 -5.39 -16.55
C GLY A 148 33.42 -4.13 -16.53
N GLU A 149 33.99 -3.76 -17.67
CA GLU A 149 34.94 -2.64 -17.80
C GLU A 149 34.27 -1.27 -18.01
N ASP A 150 33.08 -1.23 -18.63
CA ASP A 150 32.54 0.01 -19.22
C ASP A 150 31.78 0.97 -18.27
N GLU A 151 31.57 0.61 -16.99
CA GLU A 151 30.78 1.43 -16.05
C GLU A 151 31.39 1.60 -14.65
N GLN A 152 32.63 1.14 -14.44
CA GLN A 152 33.23 1.05 -13.10
C GLN A 152 33.36 2.42 -12.43
N ASP A 153 33.71 3.46 -13.17
CA ASP A 153 34.02 4.78 -12.61
C ASP A 153 32.75 5.49 -12.13
N CYS A 154 31.66 5.42 -12.91
CA CYS A 154 30.36 5.97 -12.52
C CYS A 154 29.80 5.29 -11.26
N LYS A 155 29.92 3.96 -11.17
CA LYS A 155 29.49 3.18 -10.00
C LYS A 155 30.39 3.47 -8.80
N ALA A 156 31.70 3.58 -8.99
CA ALA A 156 32.65 3.95 -7.94
C ALA A 156 32.35 5.35 -7.38
N GLU A 157 32.05 6.33 -8.23
CA GLU A 157 31.62 7.66 -7.81
C GLU A 157 30.30 7.63 -7.04
N ALA A 158 29.35 6.77 -7.44
CA ALA A 158 28.12 6.57 -6.69
C ALA A 158 28.37 6.04 -5.27
N VAL A 159 29.24 5.03 -5.14
CA VAL A 159 29.63 4.52 -3.82
C VAL A 159 30.35 5.59 -3.02
N VAL A 160 31.26 6.37 -3.61
CA VAL A 160 31.94 7.47 -2.92
C VAL A 160 30.94 8.51 -2.42
N ARG A 161 29.94 8.89 -3.22
CA ARG A 161 28.85 9.79 -2.77
C ARG A 161 28.07 9.19 -1.61
N GLY A 162 27.71 7.91 -1.70
CA GLY A 162 27.00 7.18 -0.66
C GLY A 162 27.79 7.10 0.65
N VAL A 163 29.09 6.81 0.57
CA VAL A 163 30.01 6.80 1.71
C VAL A 163 30.15 8.20 2.31
N SER A 164 30.37 9.20 1.45
CA SER A 164 30.59 10.59 1.85
C SER A 164 29.37 11.25 2.51
N SER A 165 28.18 10.68 2.30
CA SER A 165 26.95 11.13 2.97
C SER A 165 26.98 10.92 4.49
N SER A 166 27.80 9.97 4.97
CA SER A 166 27.80 9.52 6.37
C SER A 166 29.18 9.48 7.00
N LEU A 167 30.25 9.37 6.20
CA LEU A 167 31.63 9.28 6.68
C LEU A 167 32.55 10.15 5.83
N LYS A 168 33.55 10.76 6.47
CA LYS A 168 34.55 11.55 5.75
C LYS A 168 35.50 10.60 5.00
N VAL A 169 35.63 10.78 3.69
CA VAL A 169 36.59 10.06 2.85
C VAL A 169 37.95 10.77 2.89
N GLU A 170 39.02 10.04 3.18
CA GLU A 170 40.40 10.57 3.13
C GLU A 170 41.00 10.45 1.73
N ARG A 171 40.87 9.27 1.12
CA ARG A 171 41.50 8.95 -0.15
C ARG A 171 40.70 7.89 -0.91
N LYS A 172 40.69 8.02 -2.24
CA LYS A 172 40.19 7.03 -3.19
C LYS A 172 41.37 6.56 -4.05
N GLU A 173 41.60 5.27 -4.13
CA GLU A 173 42.64 4.67 -4.96
C GLU A 173 42.05 3.53 -5.80
N LYS A 174 42.45 3.44 -7.07
CA LYS A 174 42.19 2.27 -7.91
C LYS A 174 43.44 1.39 -7.85
N ASP A 175 43.29 0.14 -7.44
CA ASP A 175 44.43 -0.78 -7.38
C ASP A 175 44.71 -1.45 -8.74
N SER A 176 45.80 -2.22 -8.82
CA SER A 176 46.21 -2.91 -10.03
C SER A 176 45.23 -3.99 -10.52
N SER A 177 44.26 -4.39 -9.69
CA SER A 177 43.21 -5.34 -10.06
C SER A 177 41.95 -4.64 -10.64
N GLY A 178 41.95 -3.30 -10.65
CA GLY A 178 40.80 -2.50 -11.08
C GLY A 178 39.79 -2.22 -9.98
N ALA A 179 40.01 -2.75 -8.76
CA ALA A 179 39.15 -2.51 -7.61
C ALA A 179 39.37 -1.11 -7.02
N TYR A 180 38.30 -0.56 -6.47
CA TYR A 180 38.34 0.74 -5.80
C TYR A 180 38.47 0.56 -4.30
N SER A 181 39.50 1.18 -3.73
CA SER A 181 39.69 1.32 -2.29
C SER A 181 39.33 2.74 -1.86
N ILE A 182 38.38 2.84 -0.92
CA ILE A 182 38.00 4.09 -0.28
C ILE A 182 38.49 4.05 1.16
N LYS A 183 39.51 4.85 1.47
CA LYS A 183 40.00 5.04 2.83
C LYS A 183 39.16 6.11 3.54
N LEU A 184 38.63 5.75 4.70
CA LEU A 184 37.79 6.60 5.55
C LEU A 184 38.64 7.31 6.60
N ALA A 185 38.19 8.49 7.03
CA ALA A 185 38.85 9.23 8.11
C ALA A 185 38.64 8.56 9.47
N GLY A 186 39.73 8.39 10.20
CA GLY A 186 39.72 7.75 11.52
C GLY A 186 39.47 6.24 11.47
N HIS A 187 38.85 5.69 12.54
CA HIS A 187 38.54 4.27 12.65
C HIS A 187 37.04 4.06 12.94
N PRO A 188 36.15 4.37 11.98
CA PRO A 188 34.70 4.31 12.20
C PRO A 188 34.21 2.89 12.57
N PHE A 189 34.95 1.85 12.18
CA PHE A 189 34.65 0.45 12.53
C PHE A 189 35.11 0.05 13.93
N GLN A 190 35.91 0.87 14.62
CA GLN A 190 36.44 0.59 15.96
C GLN A 190 35.83 1.48 17.06
N SER A 191 35.29 2.65 16.71
CA SER A 191 34.63 3.52 17.70
C SER A 191 33.42 2.80 18.31
N GLU A 192 33.29 2.83 19.63
CA GLU A 192 32.38 1.93 20.34
C GLU A 192 30.89 2.18 20.07
N GLU A 193 30.51 3.32 19.51
CA GLU A 193 29.11 3.72 19.63
C GLU A 193 28.57 4.60 18.47
N GLU A 194 29.19 5.75 18.15
CA GLU A 194 28.74 6.64 17.07
C GLU A 194 29.13 6.15 15.66
N GLY A 195 30.29 5.51 15.52
CA GLY A 195 30.74 5.00 14.22
C GLY A 195 29.91 3.85 13.69
N THR A 196 29.34 3.00 14.55
CA THR A 196 28.45 1.90 14.12
C THR A 196 27.20 2.42 13.42
N VAL A 197 26.59 3.51 13.94
CA VAL A 197 25.44 4.16 13.30
C VAL A 197 25.83 4.80 11.97
N SER A 198 27.01 5.42 11.93
CA SER A 198 27.55 6.04 10.71
C SER A 198 27.84 5.03 9.60
N ILE A 199 28.32 3.83 9.95
CA ILE A 199 28.54 2.72 9.01
C ILE A 199 27.22 2.21 8.43
N ARG A 200 26.25 1.98 9.30
CA ARG A 200 24.92 1.52 8.92
C ARG A 200 24.23 2.51 7.96
N ARG A 201 24.35 3.81 8.22
CA ARG A 201 23.88 4.87 7.33
C ARG A 201 24.65 4.96 6.02
N MET A 202 25.97 4.78 6.06
CA MET A 202 26.79 4.66 4.84
C MET A 202 26.24 3.54 3.95
N VAL A 203 25.91 2.36 4.48
CA VAL A 203 25.37 1.25 3.68
C VAL A 203 24.05 1.64 3.00
N LEU A 204 23.15 2.32 3.69
CA LEU A 204 21.91 2.82 3.07
C LEU A 204 22.21 3.89 2.00
N GLY A 205 23.15 4.81 2.27
CA GLY A 205 23.56 5.83 1.31
C GLY A 205 24.20 5.24 0.05
N VAL A 206 25.04 4.22 0.21
CA VAL A 206 25.62 3.45 -0.91
C VAL A 206 24.52 2.71 -1.67
N SER A 207 23.54 2.13 -0.98
CA SER A 207 22.41 1.46 -1.62
C SER A 207 21.58 2.41 -2.47
N LEU A 208 21.27 3.60 -1.92
CA LEU A 208 20.54 4.64 -2.62
C LEU A 208 21.30 5.15 -3.86
N GLU A 209 22.59 5.43 -3.73
CA GLU A 209 23.39 5.96 -4.83
C GLU A 209 23.67 4.91 -5.91
N LEU A 210 23.90 3.65 -5.54
CA LEU A 210 24.04 2.56 -6.49
C LEU A 210 22.73 2.28 -7.23
N GLU A 211 21.58 2.37 -6.56
CA GLU A 211 20.28 2.24 -7.22
C GLU A 211 20.09 3.31 -8.31
N LYS A 212 20.43 4.57 -8.01
CA LYS A 212 20.34 5.68 -8.98
C LYS A 212 21.20 5.47 -10.22
N VAL A 213 22.39 4.90 -10.05
CA VAL A 213 23.37 4.77 -11.15
C VAL A 213 23.20 3.48 -11.94
N THR A 214 22.84 2.39 -11.28
CA THR A 214 22.81 1.05 -11.92
C THR A 214 21.41 0.59 -12.30
N GLY A 215 20.36 1.32 -11.86
CA GLY A 215 19.01 0.79 -11.78
C GLY A 215 18.90 -0.46 -10.88
N GLY A 216 20.00 -0.83 -10.20
CA GLY A 216 20.15 -2.07 -9.47
C GLY A 216 19.65 -1.98 -8.06
N LEU A 217 18.98 -3.05 -7.64
CA LEU A 217 18.48 -3.19 -6.31
C LEU A 217 19.50 -3.96 -5.47
N LEU A 218 19.75 -3.49 -4.25
CA LEU A 218 20.35 -4.36 -3.24
C LEU A 218 19.41 -5.57 -3.06
N ARG A 219 19.83 -6.75 -3.50
CA ARG A 219 19.09 -7.99 -3.30
C ARG A 219 20.00 -8.97 -2.61
N ASN A 220 19.70 -9.19 -1.33
CA ASN A 220 20.43 -10.07 -0.43
C ASN A 220 21.89 -9.64 -0.18
N SER A 221 22.27 -9.64 1.09
CA SER A 221 23.65 -9.62 1.54
C SER A 221 24.24 -11.03 1.39
N VAL A 222 25.52 -11.12 1.05
CA VAL A 222 26.26 -12.38 1.10
C VAL A 222 27.41 -12.18 2.07
N ILE A 223 27.38 -12.86 3.21
CA ILE A 223 28.43 -12.75 4.21
C ILE A 223 29.64 -13.56 3.72
N LEU A 224 30.50 -12.99 2.87
CA LEU A 224 31.75 -13.68 2.47
C LEU A 224 32.83 -13.69 3.57
N SER A 225 32.47 -13.47 4.83
CA SER A 225 33.41 -13.40 5.95
C SER A 225 33.12 -14.47 6.98
N ASN A 226 34.04 -15.41 7.12
CA ASN A 226 33.99 -16.39 8.19
C ASN A 226 35.05 -16.07 9.24
N GLN A 227 34.69 -15.26 10.23
CA GLN A 227 35.33 -15.23 11.55
C GLN A 227 34.29 -14.90 12.60
N GLN A 228 34.57 -15.26 13.87
CA GLN A 228 33.98 -14.62 15.05
C GLN A 228 34.28 -13.12 14.97
N GLY A 229 33.50 -12.44 14.13
CA GLY A 229 33.65 -11.05 13.78
C GLY A 229 33.99 -10.65 12.35
N GLY A 230 33.61 -11.46 11.36
CA GLY A 230 33.57 -10.99 9.98
C GLY A 230 32.45 -9.97 9.73
N LYS A 231 32.72 -8.95 8.90
CA LYS A 231 31.71 -8.00 8.39
C LYS A 231 31.09 -8.54 7.10
N SER A 232 29.78 -8.38 6.93
CA SER A 232 29.10 -8.82 5.71
C SER A 232 29.64 -8.14 4.45
N ASN A 233 29.62 -8.87 3.32
CA ASN A 233 29.82 -8.28 2.00
C ASN A 233 28.44 -7.99 1.41
N LEU A 234 28.30 -6.84 0.77
CA LEU A 234 27.04 -6.40 0.21
C LEU A 234 27.10 -6.56 -1.31
N VAL A 235 26.20 -7.37 -1.85
CA VAL A 235 26.11 -7.63 -3.29
C VAL A 235 24.98 -6.78 -3.88
N PHE A 236 25.31 -5.94 -4.85
CA PHE A 236 24.36 -5.11 -5.58
C PHE A 236 24.16 -5.67 -6.97
N LEU A 237 22.89 -5.91 -7.36
CA LEU A 237 22.55 -6.52 -8.64
C LEU A 237 21.56 -5.64 -9.42
N PRO A 238 21.75 -5.44 -10.75
CA PRO A 238 20.81 -4.68 -11.57
C PRO A 238 19.40 -5.30 -11.57
N ASP A 239 18.35 -4.48 -11.42
CA ASP A 239 16.95 -4.88 -11.38
C ASP A 239 16.11 -3.99 -12.33
N SER A 240 15.42 -4.59 -13.30
CA SER A 240 14.71 -3.84 -14.36
C SER A 240 13.44 -3.11 -13.90
N ALA A 241 13.06 -3.23 -12.61
CA ALA A 241 11.82 -2.70 -12.05
C ALA A 241 11.98 -1.39 -11.24
N CYS A 242 13.09 -0.65 -11.40
CA CYS A 242 13.41 0.50 -10.56
C CYS A 242 12.67 1.81 -10.93
N ARG A 243 12.37 2.65 -9.93
CA ARG A 243 11.81 4.02 -10.04
C ARG A 243 12.47 4.97 -9.03
N ASP A 244 12.57 6.25 -9.40
CA ASP A 244 13.41 7.31 -8.80
C ASP A 244 13.12 7.75 -7.33
N ASP A 245 12.07 7.26 -6.65
CA ASP A 245 11.61 7.80 -5.34
C ASP A 245 11.66 6.79 -4.18
N SER A 246 12.70 5.97 -4.08
CA SER A 246 12.77 4.88 -3.10
C SER A 246 13.28 5.34 -1.73
N VAL A 247 12.47 5.16 -0.68
CA VAL A 247 12.89 5.45 0.70
C VAL A 247 13.54 4.22 1.31
N TYR A 248 14.81 4.37 1.74
CA TYR A 248 15.54 3.34 2.45
C TYR A 248 15.55 3.60 3.94
N ILE A 249 15.20 2.57 4.70
CA ILE A 249 15.36 2.54 6.15
C ILE A 249 16.20 1.35 6.54
N GLY A 250 16.94 1.53 7.63
CA GLY A 250 17.69 0.50 8.30
C GLY A 250 17.08 0.23 9.67
N VAL A 251 16.96 -1.03 10.05
CA VAL A 251 16.56 -1.45 11.40
C VAL A 251 17.69 -2.29 11.95
N SER A 252 18.30 -1.86 13.03
CA SER A 252 19.40 -2.60 13.66
C SER A 252 19.06 -2.92 15.10
N MET A 253 19.28 -4.18 15.47
CA MET A 253 19.30 -4.63 16.85
C MET A 253 20.71 -4.37 17.40
N HIS A 254 20.84 -3.65 18.51
CA HIS A 254 22.11 -3.14 19.04
C HIS A 254 22.19 -3.35 20.55
N GLU A 255 23.39 -3.62 21.07
CA GLU A 255 23.60 -4.00 22.48
C GLU A 255 22.61 -5.13 22.91
N PRO A 256 22.46 -5.47 24.20
CA PRO A 256 21.48 -6.49 24.60
C PRO A 256 20.01 -6.07 24.43
N ASP A 257 19.73 -4.77 24.37
CA ASP A 257 18.41 -4.20 24.60
C ASP A 257 18.02 -3.01 23.70
N GLU A 258 18.86 -2.59 22.76
CA GLU A 258 18.55 -1.42 21.93
C GLU A 258 18.03 -1.82 20.54
N LEU A 259 16.89 -1.27 20.15
CA LEU A 259 16.42 -1.30 18.76
C LEU A 259 16.67 0.09 18.17
N ARG A 260 17.33 0.16 17.01
CA ARG A 260 17.55 1.43 16.30
C ARG A 260 16.95 1.37 14.92
N VAL A 261 16.33 2.46 14.51
CA VAL A 261 15.91 2.67 13.12
C VAL A 261 16.57 3.95 12.60
N PHE A 262 17.01 3.91 11.36
CA PHE A 262 17.68 5.02 10.68
C PHE A 262 17.31 5.05 9.20
N SER A 263 17.50 6.18 8.54
CA SER A 263 17.20 6.40 7.12
C SER A 263 18.47 6.87 6.38
N ALA A 264 18.46 6.84 5.05
CA ALA A 264 19.46 7.53 4.24
C ALA A 264 18.87 8.71 3.45
N PRO A 265 19.57 9.85 3.37
CA PRO A 265 20.57 10.39 4.30
C PRO A 265 19.93 11.43 5.26
N ASN A 266 20.17 11.29 6.57
CA ASN A 266 19.80 12.22 7.65
C ASN A 266 18.33 12.69 7.76
N GLU A 267 17.41 12.15 6.96
CA GLU A 267 15.99 12.47 7.12
C GLU A 267 15.48 11.89 8.45
N PRO A 268 14.85 12.70 9.31
CA PRO A 268 14.23 12.16 10.51
C PRO A 268 13.19 11.10 10.11
N LEU A 269 13.19 9.97 10.82
CA LEU A 269 12.17 8.95 10.61
C LEU A 269 10.77 9.57 10.74
N PRO A 270 9.84 9.27 9.82
CA PRO A 270 8.47 9.76 9.94
C PRO A 270 7.90 9.41 11.32
N ASP A 271 7.33 10.38 12.06
CA ASP A 271 6.74 10.14 13.38
C ASP A 271 5.72 8.99 13.33
N ALA A 272 4.91 8.91 12.27
CA ALA A 272 3.95 7.82 12.09
C ALA A 272 4.59 6.42 12.05
N LEU A 273 5.82 6.31 11.52
CA LEU A 273 6.57 5.06 11.52
C LEU A 273 7.18 4.79 12.90
N ARG A 274 7.64 5.82 13.60
CA ARG A 274 8.11 5.72 14.99
C ARG A 274 6.99 5.29 15.92
N ASP A 275 5.83 5.93 15.88
CA ASP A 275 4.66 5.58 16.69
C ASP A 275 4.15 4.16 16.41
N ALA A 276 4.19 3.74 15.14
CA ALA A 276 3.83 2.37 14.76
C ALA A 276 4.81 1.33 15.33
N LEU A 277 6.10 1.67 15.38
CA LEU A 277 7.13 0.82 15.98
C LEU A 277 7.08 0.85 17.51
N ASP A 278 6.82 2.01 18.13
CA ASP A 278 6.53 2.13 19.56
C ASP A 278 5.42 1.13 19.94
N GLN A 279 4.28 1.20 19.23
CA GLN A 279 3.15 0.30 19.48
C GLN A 279 3.49 -1.16 19.18
N CYS A 280 4.18 -1.44 18.06
CA CYS A 280 4.62 -2.78 17.71
C CYS A 280 5.49 -3.41 18.81
N VAL A 281 6.47 -2.66 19.33
CA VAL A 281 7.37 -3.12 20.39
C VAL A 281 6.59 -3.35 21.68
N VAL A 282 5.67 -2.45 22.06
CA VAL A 282 4.80 -2.63 23.24
C VAL A 282 3.92 -3.87 23.11
N ASP A 283 3.36 -4.12 21.93
CA ASP A 283 2.47 -5.26 21.70
C ASP A 283 3.24 -6.59 21.65
N ALA A 284 4.48 -6.55 21.15
CA ALA A 284 5.28 -7.72 20.80
C ALA A 284 6.27 -8.16 21.88
N TRP A 285 6.81 -7.21 22.65
CA TRP A 285 7.81 -7.47 23.67
C TRP A 285 7.14 -7.42 25.06
N PRO A 286 6.97 -8.56 25.76
CA PRO A 286 6.21 -8.62 27.00
C PRO A 286 6.72 -7.69 28.11
N TYR A 287 8.00 -7.33 28.07
CA TYR A 287 8.63 -6.46 29.06
C TYR A 287 8.51 -4.98 28.69
N GLY A 288 8.16 -4.66 27.43
CA GLY A 288 7.95 -3.30 26.95
C GLY A 288 9.21 -2.46 26.79
N ILE A 289 9.02 -1.16 26.58
CA ILE A 289 10.09 -0.17 26.37
C ILE A 289 10.53 0.40 27.73
N GLU A 290 11.84 0.51 27.95
CA GLU A 290 12.45 1.21 29.08
C GLU A 290 12.59 2.70 28.79
N THR A 291 13.31 3.04 27.72
CA THR A 291 13.52 4.41 27.27
C THR A 291 13.40 4.52 25.75
N LYS A 292 13.14 5.73 25.26
CA LYS A 292 13.15 6.04 23.82
C LYS A 292 13.83 7.38 23.59
N GLY A 293 14.56 7.51 22.49
CA GLY A 293 15.34 8.71 22.22
C GLY A 293 15.95 8.74 20.82
N VAL A 294 16.73 9.79 20.56
CA VAL A 294 17.52 9.91 19.34
C VAL A 294 18.98 9.71 19.70
N TYR A 295 19.66 8.81 18.98
CA TYR A 295 21.06 8.48 19.19
C TYR A 295 21.78 8.41 17.84
N GLY A 296 22.83 9.22 17.64
CA GLY A 296 23.56 9.27 16.36
C GLY A 296 22.67 9.57 15.15
N GLY A 297 21.57 10.30 15.36
CA GLY A 297 20.52 10.55 14.37
C GLY A 297 19.62 9.35 14.03
N SER A 298 19.82 8.19 14.65
CA SER A 298 18.86 7.09 14.65
C SER A 298 17.82 7.28 15.76
N TYR A 299 16.60 6.81 15.53
CA TYR A 299 15.63 6.70 16.63
C TYR A 299 15.84 5.37 17.33
N GLN A 300 15.98 5.42 18.65
CA GLN A 300 16.35 4.30 19.49
C GLN A 300 15.25 3.99 20.50
N TRP A 301 14.96 2.70 20.66
CA TRP A 301 14.23 2.13 21.78
C TRP A 301 15.19 1.33 22.63
N GLN A 302 15.26 1.64 23.92
CA GLN A 302 15.84 0.73 24.90
C GLN A 302 14.71 -0.12 25.45
N LEU A 303 14.84 -1.44 25.32
CA LEU A 303 13.82 -2.42 25.67
C LEU A 303 14.07 -2.94 27.08
N LYS A 304 13.03 -3.12 27.89
CA LYS A 304 13.24 -3.73 29.22
C LYS A 304 13.77 -5.17 29.05
N GLY A 305 14.84 -5.48 29.74
CA GLY A 305 15.47 -6.80 29.69
C GLY A 305 16.62 -6.85 28.68
N SER A 306 16.74 -7.96 27.95
CA SER A 306 17.83 -8.14 26.99
C SER A 306 17.38 -9.00 25.79
N PRO A 307 16.43 -8.52 24.97
CA PRO A 307 15.87 -9.26 23.83
C PRO A 307 16.95 -9.79 22.87
N TRP A 308 18.06 -9.09 22.70
CA TRP A 308 19.11 -9.49 21.75
C TRP A 308 20.15 -10.41 22.38
N CYS A 309 20.09 -10.62 23.70
CA CYS A 309 20.98 -11.51 24.45
C CYS A 309 20.23 -12.50 25.36
N CYS A 310 18.98 -12.80 25.01
CA CYS A 310 18.13 -13.64 25.83
C CYS A 310 18.36 -15.14 25.56
N VAL A 311 17.86 -15.96 26.49
CA VAL A 311 17.81 -17.41 26.36
C VAL A 311 16.43 -17.90 26.74
N GLY A 312 16.08 -19.05 26.21
CA GLY A 312 14.86 -19.74 26.59
C GLY A 312 13.60 -19.06 26.06
N GLU A 313 12.54 -18.92 26.86
CA GLU A 313 11.27 -18.39 26.35
C GLU A 313 11.38 -16.95 25.82
N MET A 314 12.28 -16.15 26.41
CA MET A 314 12.56 -14.80 25.93
C MET A 314 13.17 -14.77 24.52
N GLU A 315 13.87 -15.84 24.10
CA GLU A 315 14.39 -16.01 22.73
C GLU A 315 13.23 -16.07 21.74
N VAL A 316 12.18 -16.81 22.09
CA VAL A 316 10.95 -16.92 21.29
C VAL A 316 10.24 -15.58 21.22
N ASP A 317 10.12 -14.85 22.33
CA ASP A 317 9.52 -13.51 22.33
C ASP A 317 10.34 -12.51 21.48
N SER A 318 11.67 -12.67 21.43
CA SER A 318 12.55 -11.82 20.61
C SER A 318 12.40 -12.10 19.12
N GLN A 319 12.27 -13.37 18.75
CA GLN A 319 11.92 -13.78 17.38
C GLN A 319 10.54 -13.26 16.96
N LEU A 320 9.56 -13.32 17.86
CA LEU A 320 8.22 -12.79 17.62
C LEU A 320 8.22 -11.27 17.52
N LEU A 321 9.06 -10.58 18.29
CA LEU A 321 9.29 -9.14 18.19
C LEU A 321 9.79 -8.78 16.79
N VAL A 322 10.83 -9.44 16.28
CA VAL A 322 11.32 -9.20 14.92
C VAL A 322 10.27 -9.57 13.87
N GLY A 323 9.57 -10.70 14.04
CA GLY A 323 8.49 -11.11 13.14
C GLY A 323 7.36 -10.08 13.05
N ARG A 324 6.98 -9.47 14.17
CA ARG A 324 5.99 -8.39 14.22
C ARG A 324 6.52 -7.10 13.63
N ILE A 325 7.76 -6.71 13.93
CA ILE A 325 8.41 -5.55 13.32
C ILE A 325 8.42 -5.68 11.79
N LEU A 326 8.81 -6.85 11.26
CA LEU A 326 8.76 -7.14 9.83
C LEU A 326 7.33 -7.09 9.27
N GLY A 327 6.36 -7.66 9.98
CA GLY A 327 4.94 -7.57 9.60
C GLY A 327 4.44 -6.12 9.52
N HIS A 328 4.84 -5.28 10.48
CA HIS A 328 4.50 -3.86 10.52
C HIS A 328 5.16 -3.08 9.38
N PHE A 329 6.44 -3.30 9.11
CA PHE A 329 7.11 -2.68 7.97
C PHE A 329 6.48 -3.10 6.65
N TRP A 330 6.12 -4.37 6.52
CA TRP A 330 5.41 -4.89 5.36
C TRP A 330 4.06 -4.20 5.16
N ASP A 331 3.27 -4.06 6.23
CA ASP A 331 2.01 -3.32 6.25
C ASP A 331 2.21 -1.81 6.02
N ALA A 332 3.41 -1.29 6.28
CA ALA A 332 3.80 0.08 5.95
C ALA A 332 4.28 0.24 4.49
N GLY A 333 4.34 -0.86 3.71
CA GLY A 333 4.76 -0.86 2.31
C GLY A 333 6.27 -0.98 2.11
N PHE A 334 7.00 -1.36 3.15
CA PHE A 334 8.41 -1.65 3.07
C PHE A 334 8.65 -3.10 2.68
N ASP A 335 9.52 -3.29 1.68
CA ASP A 335 10.10 -4.56 1.32
C ASP A 335 11.44 -4.72 2.03
N LEU A 336 11.63 -5.86 2.70
CA LEU A 336 12.94 -6.25 3.20
C LEU A 336 13.83 -6.62 2.00
N LEU A 337 14.93 -5.89 1.82
CA LEU A 337 15.85 -6.05 0.71
C LEU A 337 17.07 -6.91 1.05
N ALA A 338 17.60 -6.71 2.25
CA ALA A 338 18.79 -7.40 2.74
C ALA A 338 18.88 -7.36 4.26
N SER A 339 19.75 -8.18 4.82
CA SER A 339 20.06 -8.24 6.24
C SER A 339 21.55 -8.50 6.47
N PHE A 340 22.28 -7.59 7.09
CA PHE A 340 23.74 -7.65 7.15
C PHE A 340 24.28 -7.31 8.54
N ASP A 341 25.44 -7.84 8.87
CA ASP A 341 26.14 -7.61 10.13
C ASP A 341 27.26 -6.59 9.93
N CYS A 342 27.32 -5.56 10.77
CA CYS A 342 28.09 -4.34 10.50
C CYS A 342 29.49 -4.32 11.13
N SER A 343 29.63 -4.93 12.31
CA SER A 343 30.75 -4.65 13.20
C SER A 343 31.56 -5.87 13.61
N GLY A 344 31.16 -7.08 13.23
CA GLY A 344 31.87 -8.29 13.63
C GLY A 344 31.98 -8.49 15.16
N LYS A 345 31.40 -7.61 15.97
CA LYS A 345 31.38 -7.83 17.40
C LYS A 345 30.40 -8.97 17.66
N LEU A 346 30.69 -9.83 18.63
CA LEU A 346 29.78 -10.90 19.05
C LEU A 346 28.42 -10.38 19.58
N ARG A 347 28.31 -9.07 19.81
CA ARG A 347 27.09 -8.37 20.21
C ARG A 347 26.32 -7.75 19.04
N ASP A 348 26.89 -7.75 17.84
CA ASP A 348 26.21 -7.18 16.70
C ASP A 348 25.20 -8.17 16.16
N MET A 349 23.95 -7.73 16.13
CA MET A 349 22.86 -8.46 15.51
C MET A 349 22.64 -7.93 14.10
N SER A 350 21.82 -8.63 13.32
CA SER A 350 21.59 -8.25 11.94
C SER A 350 20.95 -6.87 11.80
N THR A 351 21.42 -6.13 10.81
CA THR A 351 20.84 -4.87 10.35
C THR A 351 20.00 -5.13 9.11
N LEU A 352 18.71 -4.83 9.18
CA LEU A 352 17.75 -4.97 8.09
C LEU A 352 17.82 -3.73 7.21
N VAL A 353 17.91 -3.91 5.89
CA VAL A 353 17.66 -2.84 4.91
C VAL A 353 16.28 -3.03 4.34
N LEU A 354 15.41 -2.05 4.55
CA LEU A 354 14.08 -2.05 3.96
C LEU A 354 13.90 -0.88 3.01
N ARG A 355 13.20 -1.14 1.92
CA ARG A 355 12.85 -0.14 0.91
C ARG A 355 11.35 0.04 0.85
N LYS A 356 10.89 1.29 0.96
CA LYS A 356 9.52 1.64 0.61
C LYS A 356 9.42 1.66 -0.91
N SER A 357 8.71 0.69 -1.48
CA SER A 357 8.48 0.63 -2.92
C SER A 357 7.55 1.78 -3.33
N ALA A 358 8.03 2.71 -4.16
CA ALA A 358 7.23 3.81 -4.69
C ALA A 358 6.01 3.27 -5.47
N GLY A 359 4.80 3.63 -5.03
CA GLY A 359 3.56 3.16 -5.65
C GLY A 359 3.06 1.79 -5.16
N ARG A 360 3.70 1.16 -4.16
CA ARG A 360 3.12 -0.02 -3.52
C ARG A 360 2.05 0.41 -2.50
N PRO A 361 0.79 -0.03 -2.65
CA PRO A 361 -0.25 0.22 -1.67
C PRO A 361 0.17 -0.37 -0.34
N SER A 362 0.19 0.44 0.71
CA SER A 362 0.33 -0.01 2.11
C SER A 362 -0.71 -1.04 2.60
N ASN A 363 -1.62 -1.49 1.73
CA ASN A 363 -2.67 -2.44 2.05
C ASN A 363 -2.71 -3.63 1.06
N ALA A 364 -1.81 -3.68 0.05
CA ALA A 364 -1.91 -4.66 -1.03
C ALA A 364 -1.75 -6.10 -0.54
N HIS A 365 -0.94 -6.31 0.49
CA HIS A 365 -0.75 -7.60 1.16
C HIS A 365 -0.61 -7.35 2.65
N ALA A 366 -1.72 -7.29 3.40
CA ALA A 366 -1.62 -7.42 4.85
C ALA A 366 -0.92 -8.75 5.14
N CYS A 367 0.31 -8.70 5.63
CA CYS A 367 1.02 -9.91 6.00
C CYS A 367 0.36 -10.43 7.27
N LYS A 368 -0.63 -11.31 7.11
CA LYS A 368 -1.38 -11.83 8.27
C LYS A 368 -0.50 -12.64 9.21
N ALA A 369 0.58 -13.24 8.69
CA ALA A 369 1.50 -14.03 9.49
C ALA A 369 2.94 -13.99 8.94
N VAL A 370 3.87 -13.73 9.85
CA VAL A 370 5.30 -14.01 9.70
C VAL A 370 5.63 -15.23 10.55
N VAL A 371 6.39 -16.15 9.97
CA VAL A 371 6.90 -17.35 10.63
C VAL A 371 8.39 -17.25 10.71
N CYS A 372 8.91 -17.44 11.92
CA CYS A 372 10.31 -17.64 12.20
C CYS A 372 10.58 -19.14 12.35
N VAL A 373 11.54 -19.65 11.59
CA VAL A 373 12.13 -20.98 11.77
C VAL A 373 13.55 -20.78 12.30
N SER A 374 13.79 -21.13 13.56
CA SER A 374 15.12 -20.99 14.18
C SER A 374 15.75 -22.33 14.44
N PHE A 375 17.07 -22.43 14.25
CA PHE A 375 17.84 -23.62 14.54
C PHE A 375 18.54 -23.48 15.90
N HIS A 376 18.72 -24.57 16.63
CA HIS A 376 19.36 -24.54 17.96
C HIS A 376 20.32 -25.72 18.12
N ASP A 377 21.42 -25.49 18.83
CA ASP A 377 22.53 -26.44 19.02
C ASP A 377 22.17 -27.76 19.74
N LYS A 378 20.93 -27.89 20.23
CA LYS A 378 20.36 -29.12 20.81
C LYS A 378 19.71 -30.02 19.75
N ASP A 379 20.03 -29.75 18.48
CA ASP A 379 19.40 -30.36 17.32
C ASP A 379 17.89 -30.08 17.29
N GLU A 380 17.51 -28.86 17.68
CA GLU A 380 16.12 -28.41 17.72
C GLU A 380 15.85 -27.42 16.59
N VAL A 381 14.77 -27.64 15.86
CA VAL A 381 14.16 -26.63 14.98
C VAL A 381 12.95 -26.07 15.72
N ARG A 382 12.88 -24.76 15.90
CA ARG A 382 11.73 -24.09 16.53
C ARG A 382 10.94 -23.28 15.52
N LEU A 383 9.62 -23.37 15.63
CA LEU A 383 8.68 -22.58 14.84
C LEU A 383 7.97 -21.59 15.74
N SER A 384 8.15 -20.31 15.44
CA SER A 384 7.49 -19.20 16.11
C SER A 384 6.68 -18.43 15.06
N CYS A 385 5.39 -18.21 15.30
CA CYS A 385 4.52 -17.50 14.34
C CYS A 385 3.88 -16.29 15.02
N THR A 386 3.75 -15.19 14.28
CA THR A 386 3.00 -14.01 14.77
C THR A 386 1.50 -14.29 14.94
N ASP A 387 0.99 -15.35 14.31
CA ASP A 387 -0.37 -15.87 14.46
C ASP A 387 -0.32 -17.31 14.97
N GLU A 388 -0.67 -17.51 16.24
CA GLU A 388 -0.67 -18.82 16.90
C GLU A 388 -1.58 -19.85 16.21
N SER A 389 -2.66 -19.40 15.57
CA SER A 389 -3.58 -20.29 14.85
C SER A 389 -2.94 -20.98 13.64
N MET A 390 -1.84 -20.42 13.12
CA MET A 390 -1.12 -20.99 11.97
C MET A 390 -0.02 -21.96 12.38
N VAL A 391 0.40 -21.94 13.65
CA VAL A 391 1.54 -22.72 14.14
C VAL A 391 1.34 -24.22 13.90
N GLU A 392 0.13 -24.74 14.13
CA GLU A 392 -0.17 -26.17 13.89
C GLU A 392 -0.12 -26.56 12.41
N SER A 393 -0.57 -25.66 11.53
CA SER A 393 -0.52 -25.88 10.08
C SER A 393 0.92 -25.93 9.56
N ILE A 394 1.79 -25.08 10.09
CA ILE A 394 3.21 -25.06 9.72
C ILE A 394 3.94 -26.23 10.37
N ALA A 395 3.60 -26.53 11.62
CA ALA A 395 4.11 -27.70 12.32
C ALA A 395 3.82 -28.98 11.54
N LYS A 396 2.63 -29.08 10.91
CA LYS A 396 2.31 -30.18 9.99
C LYS A 396 3.21 -30.18 8.75
N ILE A 397 3.41 -29.04 8.08
CA ILE A 397 4.29 -28.95 6.90
C ILE A 397 5.71 -29.42 7.26
N VAL A 398 6.22 -28.92 8.38
CA VAL A 398 7.54 -29.29 8.92
C VAL A 398 7.55 -30.78 9.24
N ASN A 399 6.57 -31.30 9.97
CA ASN A 399 6.45 -32.73 10.24
C ASN A 399 6.33 -33.60 8.97
N ASP A 400 5.71 -33.13 7.90
CA ASP A 400 5.61 -33.87 6.63
C ASP A 400 6.96 -33.91 5.90
N ILE A 401 7.84 -32.93 6.12
CA ILE A 401 9.23 -32.92 5.62
C ILE A 401 10.10 -33.90 6.41
N PHE A 402 9.92 -33.96 7.73
CA PHE A 402 10.78 -34.75 8.64
C PHE A 402 10.22 -36.14 8.98
N GLY A 403 8.95 -36.39 8.70
CA GLY A 403 8.23 -37.61 9.07
C GLY A 403 8.52 -38.84 8.22
N PRO A 404 8.86 -38.73 6.92
CA PRO A 404 9.21 -39.90 6.10
C PRO A 404 10.52 -40.57 6.58
N PRO A 405 10.61 -41.92 6.59
CA PRO A 405 11.83 -42.65 6.93
C PRO A 405 13.04 -42.33 6.04
N SER A 406 12.82 -41.69 4.88
CA SER A 406 13.83 -41.49 3.84
C SER A 406 14.95 -40.52 4.21
N LEU A 407 14.71 -39.59 5.13
CA LEU A 407 15.74 -38.65 5.61
C LEU A 407 16.54 -39.20 6.79
N ASN A 408 16.13 -40.32 7.40
CA ASN A 408 16.65 -40.85 8.67
C ASN A 408 16.78 -39.82 9.81
N VAL A 409 16.11 -38.68 9.65
CA VAL A 409 15.79 -37.73 10.70
C VAL A 409 14.49 -38.23 11.31
N GLU A 410 14.52 -39.32 12.08
CA GLU A 410 13.35 -39.65 12.88
C GLU A 410 13.11 -38.47 13.83
N LEU A 411 12.01 -37.73 13.67
CA LEU A 411 11.55 -36.84 14.72
C LEU A 411 11.30 -37.69 15.97
N ALA A 412 12.03 -37.42 17.04
CA ALA A 412 11.51 -37.81 18.34
C ALA A 412 10.24 -36.95 18.52
N LYS A 413 9.05 -37.54 18.33
CA LYS A 413 7.69 -37.00 18.60
C LYS A 413 7.63 -35.49 18.87
N SER A 414 6.90 -34.68 18.08
CA SER A 414 6.63 -33.24 18.32
C SER A 414 6.86 -32.83 19.79
N CYS A 415 8.04 -32.31 20.10
CA CYS A 415 8.57 -32.26 21.46
C CYS A 415 8.03 -31.00 22.15
N GLY A 416 6.75 -31.02 22.52
CA GLY A 416 6.14 -30.00 23.37
C GLY A 416 6.11 -28.59 22.79
N ARG A 417 5.55 -27.68 23.58
CA ARG A 417 5.67 -26.24 23.37
C ARG A 417 6.85 -25.71 24.19
N TYR A 418 7.60 -24.80 23.62
CA TYR A 418 8.63 -24.04 24.33
C TYR A 418 8.26 -22.56 24.24
N GLY A 419 7.69 -22.01 25.33
CA GLY A 419 6.94 -20.77 25.27
C GLY A 419 5.85 -20.81 24.19
N LYS A 420 5.88 -19.81 23.29
CA LYS A 420 4.96 -19.69 22.12
C LYS A 420 5.42 -20.44 20.87
N SER A 421 6.52 -21.20 20.96
CA SER A 421 7.09 -21.93 19.80
C SER A 421 6.77 -23.43 19.85
N VAL A 422 6.70 -24.06 18.67
CA VAL A 422 6.68 -25.53 18.54
C VAL A 422 8.08 -26.02 18.23
N VAL A 423 8.53 -27.04 18.96
CA VAL A 423 9.91 -27.55 18.89
C VAL A 423 9.94 -28.93 18.24
N PHE A 424 10.85 -29.08 17.28
CA PHE A 424 11.14 -30.32 16.56
C PHE A 424 12.56 -30.74 16.92
N LYS A 425 12.70 -31.89 17.60
CA LYS A 425 14.01 -32.44 17.95
C LYS A 425 14.46 -33.43 16.88
N LEU A 426 15.59 -33.15 16.27
CA LEU A 426 16.25 -34.04 15.32
C LEU A 426 17.01 -35.13 16.09
N LYS A 427 16.95 -36.37 15.64
CA LYS A 427 17.74 -37.48 16.23
C LYS A 427 19.21 -37.47 15.81
N VAL A 428 19.57 -36.66 14.81
CA VAL A 428 20.93 -36.51 14.32
C VAL A 428 21.52 -35.26 14.97
N ALA A 429 22.80 -35.35 15.35
CA ALA A 429 23.61 -34.23 15.83
C ALA A 429 23.95 -33.24 14.69
N ALA A 430 22.92 -32.71 14.02
CA ALA A 430 23.04 -31.84 12.86
C ALA A 430 23.69 -30.49 13.23
N PHE A 431 23.38 -29.97 14.41
CA PHE A 431 23.76 -28.63 14.84
C PHE A 431 24.84 -28.60 15.93
N GLN A 432 25.33 -29.75 16.38
CA GLN A 432 26.28 -29.85 17.48
C GLN A 432 27.72 -29.46 17.08
N ALA A 433 28.35 -28.66 17.95
CA ALA A 433 29.72 -28.19 17.81
C ALA A 433 30.77 -29.31 17.88
N GLY A 434 31.65 -29.42 16.88
CA GLY A 434 32.97 -30.08 17.04
C GLY A 434 33.32 -31.22 16.08
N LYS A 435 32.45 -31.61 15.15
CA LYS A 435 32.80 -32.53 14.05
C LYS A 435 32.10 -32.10 12.76
N ILE A 436 32.72 -31.18 12.02
CA ILE A 436 32.35 -30.95 10.62
C ILE A 436 32.68 -32.24 9.90
N ASN A 437 31.68 -33.05 9.61
CA ASN A 437 31.79 -34.10 8.61
C ASN A 437 30.87 -33.72 7.45
N SER A 438 31.15 -34.27 6.26
CA SER A 438 30.33 -34.10 5.06
C SER A 438 28.85 -34.41 5.29
N GLN A 439 28.54 -35.22 6.31
CA GLN A 439 27.20 -35.61 6.69
C GLN A 439 26.41 -34.50 7.39
N ALA A 440 27.02 -33.72 8.29
CA ALA A 440 26.38 -32.57 8.91
C ALA A 440 26.03 -31.51 7.85
N VAL A 441 26.99 -31.20 6.98
CA VAL A 441 26.81 -30.26 5.86
C VAL A 441 25.70 -30.72 4.89
N LEU A 442 25.61 -32.03 4.64
CA LEU A 442 24.55 -32.61 3.83
C LEU A 442 23.18 -32.48 4.51
N CYS A 443 23.08 -32.85 5.78
CA CYS A 443 21.85 -32.71 6.55
C CYS A 443 21.37 -31.26 6.54
N ASP A 444 22.30 -30.33 6.73
CA ASP A 444 22.07 -28.90 6.76
C ASP A 444 21.54 -28.33 5.44
N GLY A 445 22.23 -28.62 4.33
CA GLY A 445 21.80 -28.15 3.00
C GLY A 445 20.49 -28.79 2.54
N LEU A 446 20.33 -30.09 2.79
CA LEU A 446 19.12 -30.83 2.37
C LEU A 446 17.89 -30.42 3.18
N LEU A 447 18.09 -30.18 4.47
CA LEU A 447 17.10 -29.62 5.38
C LEU A 447 16.55 -28.30 4.84
N LEU A 448 17.45 -27.37 4.53
CA LEU A 448 17.08 -26.04 4.04
C LEU A 448 16.38 -26.11 2.69
N VAL A 449 16.89 -26.89 1.74
CA VAL A 449 16.26 -27.06 0.42
C VAL A 449 14.83 -27.60 0.56
N ASN A 450 14.62 -28.65 1.36
CA ASN A 450 13.30 -29.24 1.53
C ASN A 450 12.35 -28.33 2.33
N LEU A 451 12.87 -27.60 3.33
CA LEU A 451 12.11 -26.63 4.11
C LEU A 451 11.57 -25.50 3.23
N PHE A 452 12.42 -24.91 2.39
CA PHE A 452 12.02 -23.86 1.46
C PHE A 452 11.04 -24.38 0.40
N ASP A 453 11.30 -25.57 -0.17
CA ASP A 453 10.42 -26.20 -1.15
C ASP A 453 9.01 -26.41 -0.59
N ALA A 454 8.91 -26.94 0.63
CA ALA A 454 7.63 -27.23 1.27
C ALA A 454 6.89 -25.98 1.76
N LEU A 455 7.58 -25.02 2.36
CA LEU A 455 6.96 -23.77 2.80
C LEU A 455 6.45 -22.97 1.60
N GLU A 456 7.23 -22.86 0.53
CA GLU A 456 6.75 -22.23 -0.71
C GLU A 456 5.65 -23.04 -1.39
N GLY A 457 5.74 -24.39 -1.30
CA GLY A 457 4.69 -25.37 -1.53
C GLY A 457 3.31 -24.92 -1.03
N ASN A 458 3.32 -24.35 0.17
CA ASN A 458 2.15 -23.96 0.94
C ASN A 458 1.86 -22.44 0.92
N GLY A 459 2.47 -21.70 -0.01
CA GLY A 459 2.23 -20.28 -0.24
C GLY A 459 3.04 -19.33 0.66
N TRP A 460 4.01 -19.84 1.42
CA TRP A 460 4.95 -19.01 2.18
C TRP A 460 6.06 -18.49 1.27
N LYS A 461 6.51 -17.26 1.50
CA LYS A 461 7.65 -16.68 0.78
C LYS A 461 8.75 -16.36 1.77
N PHE A 462 9.96 -16.83 1.51
CA PHE A 462 11.14 -16.44 2.27
C PHE A 462 11.37 -14.92 2.20
N LYS A 463 11.86 -14.35 3.30
CA LYS A 463 12.11 -12.91 3.43
C LYS A 463 13.53 -12.59 3.86
N ALA A 464 14.06 -13.25 4.88
CA ALA A 464 15.43 -13.07 5.30
C ALA A 464 15.90 -14.18 6.24
N ALA A 465 17.22 -14.30 6.34
CA ALA A 465 17.91 -15.03 7.39
C ALA A 465 18.57 -13.99 8.31
N LEU A 466 18.23 -14.03 9.60
CA LEU A 466 18.60 -13.01 10.58
C LEU A 466 19.29 -13.64 11.79
N ASP A 467 20.29 -12.97 12.35
CA ASP A 467 20.73 -13.19 13.72
C ASP A 467 19.99 -12.21 14.65
N VAL A 468 19.11 -12.76 15.49
CA VAL A 468 18.17 -12.00 16.34
C VAL A 468 18.53 -12.12 17.83
N SER A 469 19.31 -13.12 18.22
CA SER A 469 19.65 -13.34 19.62
C SER A 469 21.02 -14.00 19.76
N GLY A 470 21.98 -13.28 20.32
CA GLY A 470 23.30 -13.80 20.66
C GLY A 470 23.46 -14.05 22.16
N ARG A 471 23.79 -15.28 22.57
CA ARG A 471 24.19 -15.52 23.98
C ARG A 471 25.52 -14.84 24.24
N TYR A 472 25.54 -13.86 25.15
CA TYR A 472 26.77 -13.27 25.66
C TYR A 472 26.95 -13.60 27.15
N TYR A 473 28.13 -14.10 27.51
CA TYR A 473 28.57 -14.21 28.89
C TYR A 473 29.09 -12.84 29.33
N ARG A 474 28.28 -12.07 30.06
CA ARG A 474 28.79 -10.92 30.81
C ARG A 474 29.78 -11.47 31.84
N ASP A 475 31.04 -11.08 31.67
CA ASP A 475 32.14 -11.17 32.63
C ASP A 475 33.07 -12.41 32.55
N HIS A 476 34.17 -12.27 31.80
CA HIS A 476 35.25 -13.26 31.78
C HIS A 476 36.00 -13.40 33.14
N ARG A 477 35.78 -12.51 34.13
CA ARG A 477 36.49 -12.55 35.41
C ARG A 477 35.79 -13.31 36.54
N THR A 478 34.46 -13.42 36.54
CA THR A 478 33.71 -14.14 37.59
C THR A 478 33.18 -15.51 37.17
N VAL A 479 33.18 -15.82 35.87
CA VAL A 479 32.58 -17.07 35.35
C VAL A 479 33.49 -18.29 35.53
N ASN A 480 34.81 -18.15 35.68
CA ASN A 480 35.72 -19.31 35.76
C ASN A 480 35.53 -20.19 37.03
N GLU A 481 34.94 -19.67 38.12
CA GLU A 481 34.77 -20.44 39.36
C GLU A 481 33.40 -21.11 39.49
N ASN A 482 32.33 -20.51 38.97
CA ASN A 482 31.00 -21.14 38.99
C ASN A 482 30.77 -22.12 37.83
N TYR A 483 31.47 -21.94 36.69
CA TYR A 483 31.34 -22.82 35.51
C TYR A 483 31.92 -24.23 35.72
N ARG A 484 32.80 -24.42 36.72
CA ARG A 484 33.27 -25.75 37.14
C ARG A 484 32.28 -26.52 38.02
N ARG A 485 31.28 -25.86 38.62
CA ARG A 485 30.39 -26.46 39.62
C ARG A 485 29.02 -26.86 39.10
N SER A 486 28.50 -26.27 38.01
CA SER A 486 27.12 -26.53 37.55
C SER A 486 26.94 -27.58 36.46
N GLY A 487 28.00 -28.07 35.80
CA GLY A 487 27.91 -29.18 34.82
C GLY A 487 27.08 -28.94 33.54
N ASP A 488 26.24 -27.91 33.50
CA ASP A 488 25.34 -27.61 32.38
C ASP A 488 26.02 -26.68 31.35
N SER A 489 26.60 -27.30 30.33
CA SER A 489 27.12 -26.62 29.15
C SER A 489 26.00 -26.27 28.16
N HIS A 490 25.24 -25.20 28.42
CA HIS A 490 24.21 -24.74 27.49
C HIS A 490 24.75 -23.69 26.52
N LYS A 491 25.08 -24.13 25.30
CA LYS A 491 25.56 -23.31 24.18
C LYS A 491 24.38 -22.79 23.31
N THR A 492 24.71 -22.10 22.22
CA THR A 492 24.05 -20.96 21.55
C THR A 492 22.80 -21.27 20.69
N GLY A 493 21.91 -20.29 20.53
CA GLY A 493 20.94 -20.25 19.42
C GLY A 493 21.64 -20.00 18.07
N LEU A 494 21.10 -20.57 16.98
CA LEU A 494 21.62 -20.48 15.62
C LEU A 494 20.71 -19.57 14.78
N GLY A 495 21.09 -19.26 13.53
CA GLY A 495 20.37 -18.30 12.68
C GLY A 495 18.84 -18.55 12.57
N SER A 496 18.08 -17.47 12.39
CA SER A 496 16.61 -17.50 12.31
C SER A 496 16.11 -17.14 10.90
N LEU A 497 15.23 -17.97 10.32
CA LEU A 497 14.66 -17.77 8.99
C LEU A 497 13.25 -17.22 9.06
N TYR A 498 12.99 -16.13 8.33
CA TYR A 498 11.68 -15.48 8.32
C TYR A 498 10.94 -15.73 7.00
N PHE A 499 9.72 -16.26 7.09
CA PHE A 499 8.81 -16.52 5.99
C PHE A 499 7.51 -15.72 6.18
N ALA A 500 6.96 -15.20 5.09
CA ALA A 500 5.69 -14.49 5.07
C ALA A 500 4.68 -15.20 4.18
N LYS A 501 3.48 -15.54 4.69
CA LYS A 501 2.42 -16.09 3.85
C LYS A 501 1.67 -14.95 3.19
N ASN A 502 1.92 -14.79 1.89
CA ASN A 502 0.96 -14.09 1.08
C ASN A 502 -0.20 -15.06 0.87
N PHE A 503 -1.40 -14.73 1.33
CA PHE A 503 -2.58 -15.24 0.65
C PHE A 503 -2.49 -14.69 -0.78
N ILE A 504 -1.90 -15.48 -1.68
CA ILE A 504 -2.24 -15.41 -3.09
C ILE A 504 -3.75 -15.48 -3.10
N MET A 505 -4.39 -14.50 -3.74
CA MET A 505 -5.84 -14.49 -3.92
C MET A 505 -6.23 -15.82 -4.56
N GLY A 506 -6.65 -16.79 -3.74
CA GLY A 506 -7.46 -17.90 -4.20
C GLY A 506 -8.66 -17.28 -4.90
N ASN A 507 -9.03 -17.82 -6.06
CA ASN A 507 -10.13 -17.35 -6.89
C ASN A 507 -11.23 -16.74 -6.03
N ASN A 508 -11.40 -15.42 -6.14
CA ASN A 508 -12.54 -14.74 -5.54
C ASN A 508 -13.77 -15.55 -5.99
N PRO A 509 -14.58 -16.14 -5.10
CA PRO A 509 -15.72 -16.92 -5.55
C PRO A 509 -16.66 -16.04 -6.41
N LEU A 510 -16.67 -14.72 -6.20
CA LEU A 510 -17.39 -13.78 -7.07
C LEU A 510 -16.77 -13.59 -8.47
N SER A 511 -15.53 -14.05 -8.73
CA SER A 511 -14.97 -14.01 -10.08
C SER A 511 -15.77 -14.87 -11.07
N SER A 512 -16.41 -15.94 -10.59
CA SER A 512 -17.31 -16.79 -11.37
C SER A 512 -18.74 -16.25 -11.50
N LEU A 513 -19.04 -15.09 -10.88
CA LEU A 513 -20.37 -14.49 -10.91
C LEU A 513 -20.82 -14.27 -12.34
N ASP A 514 -21.81 -15.04 -12.77
CA ASP A 514 -22.38 -14.95 -14.11
C ASP A 514 -23.37 -13.80 -14.13
N VAL A 515 -23.23 -12.94 -15.15
CA VAL A 515 -24.08 -11.77 -15.31
C VAL A 515 -25.39 -12.12 -16.01
N GLY A 516 -25.62 -13.42 -16.30
CA GLY A 516 -26.75 -13.88 -17.10
C GLY A 516 -26.66 -13.27 -18.50
N ARG A 517 -27.74 -12.67 -19.00
CA ARG A 517 -27.77 -11.96 -20.29
C ARG A 517 -26.96 -10.64 -20.18
N PRO A 518 -25.74 -10.56 -20.72
CA PRO A 518 -24.82 -9.46 -20.43
C PRO A 518 -25.13 -8.17 -21.20
N LEU A 519 -25.93 -8.28 -22.26
CA LEU A 519 -26.38 -7.18 -23.10
C LEU A 519 -27.82 -6.73 -22.79
N GLN A 520 -28.45 -7.33 -21.78
CA GLN A 520 -29.80 -6.94 -21.38
C GLN A 520 -29.73 -6.04 -20.15
N PRO A 521 -30.24 -4.80 -20.20
CA PRO A 521 -30.39 -3.94 -19.03
C PRO A 521 -31.11 -4.62 -17.87
N THR A 522 -31.04 -4.01 -16.69
CA THR A 522 -31.87 -4.42 -15.56
C THR A 522 -33.36 -4.21 -15.83
N HIS A 523 -34.22 -4.70 -14.94
CA HIS A 523 -35.66 -4.52 -15.05
C HIS A 523 -36.08 -3.04 -15.02
N GLN A 524 -35.36 -2.20 -14.26
CA GLN A 524 -35.57 -0.76 -14.23
C GLN A 524 -34.85 -0.01 -15.37
N GLY A 525 -34.35 -0.74 -16.39
CA GLY A 525 -33.68 -0.14 -17.54
C GLY A 525 -32.32 0.46 -17.21
N LEU A 526 -31.58 -0.14 -16.28
CA LEU A 526 -30.25 0.32 -15.87
C LEU A 526 -29.12 -0.47 -16.55
N ALA A 527 -27.99 0.20 -16.76
CA ALA A 527 -26.73 -0.39 -17.21
C ALA A 527 -25.55 0.36 -16.58
N LEU A 528 -24.31 -0.15 -16.72
CA LEU A 528 -23.12 0.54 -16.22
C LEU A 528 -22.04 0.69 -17.29
N VAL A 529 -21.42 1.87 -17.31
CA VAL A 529 -20.11 2.10 -17.93
C VAL A 529 -19.11 2.31 -16.81
N LEU A 530 -18.04 1.50 -16.78
CA LEU A 530 -17.00 1.56 -15.75
C LEU A 530 -15.70 2.09 -16.37
N LEU A 531 -15.18 3.19 -15.86
CA LEU A 531 -13.84 3.69 -16.19
C LEU A 531 -12.83 3.08 -15.22
N SER A 532 -11.73 2.53 -15.73
CA SER A 532 -10.82 1.68 -14.94
C SER A 532 -9.37 1.74 -15.44
N ASP A 533 -8.42 1.44 -14.54
CA ASP A 533 -6.99 1.18 -14.83
C ASP A 533 -6.32 2.20 -15.74
N TYR A 534 -6.81 3.45 -15.71
CA TYR A 534 -6.31 4.58 -16.49
C TYR A 534 -6.48 4.54 -18.03
N HIS A 535 -6.82 3.38 -18.61
CA HIS A 535 -6.98 3.21 -20.07
C HIS A 535 -8.07 2.20 -20.45
N HIS A 536 -8.91 1.79 -19.51
CA HIS A 536 -10.00 0.85 -19.78
C HIS A 536 -11.37 1.48 -19.61
N ILE A 537 -12.29 1.08 -20.48
CA ILE A 537 -13.73 1.23 -20.30
C ILE A 537 -14.33 -0.18 -20.33
N TYR A 538 -15.14 -0.49 -19.33
CA TYR A 538 -15.95 -1.70 -19.32
C TYR A 538 -17.42 -1.33 -19.43
N THR A 539 -18.19 -2.13 -20.15
CA THR A 539 -19.66 -1.99 -20.17
C THR A 539 -20.29 -3.24 -19.59
N LEU A 540 -21.28 -3.05 -18.73
CA LEU A 540 -21.98 -4.10 -18.02
C LEU A 540 -23.49 -3.88 -18.18
N LYS A 541 -24.21 -4.90 -18.66
CA LYS A 541 -25.67 -4.82 -18.94
C LYS A 541 -26.04 -3.76 -19.98
N CYS A 542 -25.06 -3.20 -20.69
CA CYS A 542 -25.28 -2.26 -21.78
C CYS A 542 -25.77 -3.02 -23.02
N PRO A 543 -26.87 -2.59 -23.63
CA PRO A 543 -27.33 -3.16 -24.88
C PRO A 543 -26.41 -2.75 -26.03
N GLU A 544 -26.53 -3.45 -27.17
CA GLU A 544 -25.61 -3.29 -28.29
C GLU A 544 -25.59 -1.85 -28.81
N GLU A 545 -26.73 -1.15 -28.84
CA GLU A 545 -26.80 0.25 -29.26
C GLU A 545 -25.93 1.18 -28.40
N VAL A 546 -25.81 0.92 -27.09
CA VAL A 546 -24.95 1.70 -26.19
C VAL A 546 -23.48 1.37 -26.43
N ILE A 547 -23.16 0.10 -26.64
CA ILE A 547 -21.78 -0.34 -26.95
C ILE A 547 -21.32 0.26 -28.28
N GLN A 548 -22.17 0.25 -29.31
CA GLN A 548 -21.90 0.86 -30.61
C GLN A 548 -21.76 2.38 -30.50
N ALA A 549 -22.59 3.04 -29.69
CA ALA A 549 -22.47 4.47 -29.43
C ALA A 549 -21.12 4.82 -28.79
N ILE A 550 -20.67 4.06 -27.78
CA ILE A 550 -19.36 4.24 -27.14
C ILE A 550 -18.23 4.00 -28.14
N ARG A 551 -18.30 2.91 -28.92
CA ARG A 551 -17.33 2.61 -29.99
C ARG A 551 -17.20 3.76 -30.98
N ALA A 552 -18.32 4.29 -31.46
CA ALA A 552 -18.35 5.40 -32.40
C ALA A 552 -17.78 6.69 -31.79
N ALA A 553 -18.09 6.98 -30.52
CA ALA A 553 -17.59 8.14 -29.79
C ALA A 553 -16.07 8.12 -29.58
N LEU A 554 -15.51 6.94 -29.30
CA LEU A 554 -14.07 6.74 -29.12
C LEU A 554 -13.33 6.78 -30.47
N GLY A 555 -13.91 6.17 -31.50
CA GLY A 555 -13.29 6.05 -32.82
C GLY A 555 -12.08 5.10 -32.85
N PRO A 556 -11.62 4.71 -34.05
CA PRO A 556 -10.53 3.74 -34.21
C PRO A 556 -9.17 4.27 -33.76
N ALA A 557 -9.00 5.60 -33.69
CA ALA A 557 -7.76 6.22 -33.27
C ALA A 557 -7.49 6.03 -31.76
N LEU A 558 -8.53 6.10 -30.92
CA LEU A 558 -8.38 5.90 -29.47
C LEU A 558 -8.52 4.45 -29.04
N ILE A 559 -9.15 3.58 -29.83
CA ILE A 559 -9.28 2.16 -29.47
C ILE A 559 -7.99 1.41 -29.83
N LEU A 560 -7.33 0.83 -28.83
CA LEU A 560 -6.23 -0.13 -29.03
C LEU A 560 -6.78 -1.53 -29.29
N ARG A 561 -7.73 -1.95 -28.45
CA ARG A 561 -8.40 -3.24 -28.55
C ARG A 561 -9.79 -3.14 -27.99
N GLU A 562 -10.73 -3.84 -28.58
CA GLU A 562 -12.05 -4.03 -28.00
C GLU A 562 -12.51 -5.49 -28.10
N GLY A 563 -13.51 -5.84 -27.30
CA GLY A 563 -14.17 -7.13 -27.36
C GLY A 563 -14.58 -7.63 -25.98
N PRO A 564 -15.19 -8.82 -25.91
CA PRO A 564 -15.52 -9.46 -24.65
C PRO A 564 -14.27 -9.63 -23.77
N SER A 565 -14.41 -9.36 -22.47
CA SER A 565 -13.31 -9.54 -21.52
C SER A 565 -13.01 -11.02 -21.32
N SER A 566 -11.82 -11.45 -21.73
CA SER A 566 -11.35 -12.83 -21.53
C SER A 566 -11.25 -13.22 -20.05
N LYS A 567 -11.06 -12.25 -19.15
CA LYS A 567 -10.93 -12.46 -17.70
C LYS A 567 -12.26 -12.38 -16.95
N ALA A 568 -13.31 -11.86 -17.57
CA ALA A 568 -14.59 -11.61 -16.91
C ALA A 568 -15.73 -11.72 -17.93
N LYS A 569 -16.30 -12.92 -18.05
CA LYS A 569 -17.45 -13.18 -18.92
C LYS A 569 -18.58 -12.19 -18.62
N GLY A 570 -19.23 -11.72 -19.67
CA GLY A 570 -20.34 -10.76 -19.60
C GLY A 570 -19.94 -9.29 -19.55
N LEU A 571 -18.64 -8.95 -19.51
CA LEU A 571 -18.16 -7.60 -19.73
C LEU A 571 -17.68 -7.43 -21.17
N GLN A 572 -18.12 -6.36 -21.82
CA GLN A 572 -17.45 -5.83 -23.01
C GLN A 572 -16.37 -4.85 -22.55
N LYS A 573 -15.17 -4.97 -23.12
CA LYS A 573 -13.98 -4.22 -22.72
C LYS A 573 -13.48 -3.39 -23.90
N PHE A 574 -13.24 -2.11 -23.67
CA PHE A 574 -12.46 -1.23 -24.52
C PHE A 574 -11.13 -0.96 -23.82
N THR A 575 -10.03 -1.28 -24.50
CA THR A 575 -8.68 -0.86 -24.15
C THR A 575 -8.33 0.31 -25.04
N LEU A 576 -8.11 1.46 -24.42
CA LEU A 576 -7.77 2.70 -25.11
C LEU A 576 -6.27 2.75 -25.38
N ARG A 577 -5.88 3.48 -26.42
CA ARG A 577 -4.51 3.93 -26.62
C ARG A 577 -4.23 5.00 -25.57
N ASP A 578 -3.02 4.95 -25.03
CA ASP A 578 -2.57 5.83 -23.95
C ASP A 578 -3.35 5.70 -22.64
N TYR A 579 -2.84 6.35 -21.61
CA TYR A 579 -3.48 6.42 -20.31
C TYR A 579 -4.46 7.58 -20.26
N VAL A 580 -5.56 7.50 -21.02
CA VAL A 580 -6.57 8.57 -21.20
C VAL A 580 -7.03 9.15 -19.87
N TRP A 581 -7.23 8.35 -18.83
CA TRP A 581 -7.65 8.83 -17.51
C TRP A 581 -6.49 9.32 -16.62
N GLN A 582 -5.23 9.16 -17.03
CA GLN A 582 -4.04 9.75 -16.40
C GLN A 582 -3.37 10.81 -17.27
N ALA A 583 -4.06 11.30 -18.30
CA ALA A 583 -3.50 12.27 -19.21
C ALA A 583 -2.96 13.50 -18.46
N VAL A 584 -1.92 14.10 -19.02
CA VAL A 584 -1.25 15.29 -18.48
C VAL A 584 -1.24 16.39 -19.53
N GLY A 585 -1.11 17.64 -19.09
CA GLY A 585 -1.05 18.78 -20.01
C GLY A 585 -2.27 18.84 -20.93
N SER A 586 -2.04 19.04 -22.23
CA SER A 586 -3.09 19.11 -23.26
C SER A 586 -3.88 17.81 -23.43
N GLY A 587 -3.28 16.65 -23.11
CA GLY A 587 -3.98 15.36 -23.17
C GLY A 587 -5.21 15.30 -22.25
N THR A 588 -5.22 16.09 -21.16
CA THR A 588 -6.38 16.20 -20.27
C THR A 588 -7.62 16.75 -20.97
N MET A 589 -7.46 17.50 -22.05
CA MET A 589 -8.55 18.02 -22.87
C MET A 589 -9.13 16.92 -23.75
N GLU A 590 -8.30 16.07 -24.33
CA GLU A 590 -8.80 14.92 -25.10
C GLU A 590 -9.61 13.96 -24.23
N THR A 591 -9.21 13.74 -22.96
CA THR A 591 -10.01 12.97 -21.98
C THR A 591 -11.43 13.52 -21.82
N ARG A 592 -11.57 14.85 -21.79
CA ARG A 592 -12.84 15.55 -21.58
C ARG A 592 -13.68 15.57 -22.86
N TRP A 593 -13.06 15.83 -24.01
CA TRP A 593 -13.70 15.69 -25.31
C TRP A 593 -14.20 14.26 -25.54
N CYS A 594 -13.38 13.26 -25.24
CA CYS A 594 -13.76 11.86 -25.27
C CYS A 594 -14.97 11.59 -24.38
N SER A 595 -14.99 12.13 -23.16
CA SER A 595 -16.11 11.97 -22.23
C SER A 595 -17.39 12.64 -22.76
N MET A 596 -17.31 13.87 -23.27
CA MET A 596 -18.44 14.57 -23.91
C MET A 596 -19.00 13.79 -25.10
N ARG A 597 -18.13 13.30 -25.99
CA ARG A 597 -18.53 12.48 -27.14
C ARG A 597 -19.25 11.20 -26.71
N ILE A 598 -18.78 10.53 -25.65
CA ILE A 598 -19.45 9.35 -25.11
C ILE A 598 -20.84 9.71 -24.58
N LEU A 599 -20.95 10.77 -23.76
CA LEU A 599 -22.23 11.22 -23.20
C LEU A 599 -23.25 11.57 -24.30
N ASP A 600 -22.81 12.27 -25.33
CA ASP A 600 -23.67 12.63 -26.46
C ASP A 600 -24.08 11.40 -27.29
N ALA A 601 -23.14 10.47 -27.51
CA ALA A 601 -23.43 9.26 -28.27
C ALA A 601 -24.43 8.35 -27.54
N ILE A 602 -24.27 8.11 -26.24
CA ILE A 602 -25.23 7.29 -25.47
C ILE A 602 -26.60 7.97 -25.39
N ARG A 603 -26.64 9.31 -25.30
CA ARG A 603 -27.91 10.07 -25.30
C ARG A 603 -28.67 9.92 -26.62
N ARG A 604 -27.97 9.92 -27.76
CA ARG A 604 -28.59 9.71 -29.09
C ARG A 604 -29.26 8.35 -29.23
N VAL A 605 -28.81 7.34 -28.48
CA VAL A 605 -29.43 6.00 -28.45
C VAL A 605 -30.42 5.82 -27.29
N GLY A 606 -30.86 6.92 -26.65
CA GLY A 606 -31.92 6.90 -25.63
C GLY A 606 -31.44 6.54 -24.22
N TRP A 607 -30.16 6.77 -23.91
CA TRP A 607 -29.57 6.49 -22.60
C TRP A 607 -28.94 7.73 -21.99
N GLU A 608 -29.10 7.93 -20.69
CA GLU A 608 -28.41 8.99 -19.96
C GLU A 608 -27.61 8.41 -18.80
N VAL A 609 -26.52 9.09 -18.42
CA VAL A 609 -25.91 8.83 -17.11
C VAL A 609 -26.85 9.41 -16.06
N LEU A 610 -27.27 8.61 -15.10
CA LEU A 610 -28.03 9.05 -13.94
C LEU A 610 -27.10 9.67 -12.90
N GLU A 611 -26.02 8.96 -12.53
CA GLU A 611 -25.00 9.50 -11.64
C GLU A 611 -23.65 8.76 -11.77
N GLU A 612 -22.56 9.41 -11.35
CA GLU A 612 -21.25 8.78 -11.13
C GLU A 612 -21.06 8.26 -9.69
N ALA A 613 -20.82 6.96 -9.55
CA ALA A 613 -20.41 6.34 -8.29
C ALA A 613 -18.90 6.11 -8.25
N ASN A 614 -18.26 6.47 -7.13
CA ASN A 614 -16.86 6.19 -6.88
C ASN A 614 -16.70 4.83 -6.18
N VAL A 615 -16.40 3.80 -6.96
CA VAL A 615 -16.36 2.41 -6.49
C VAL A 615 -14.98 2.03 -5.94
N SER A 616 -13.91 2.69 -6.40
CA SER A 616 -12.57 2.58 -5.81
C SER A 616 -11.77 3.86 -6.05
N LYS A 617 -11.43 4.58 -4.97
CA LYS A 617 -10.62 5.82 -5.02
C LYS A 617 -9.21 5.55 -5.54
N LYS A 618 -8.55 4.50 -5.02
CA LYS A 618 -7.10 4.31 -5.17
C LYS A 618 -6.63 3.91 -6.57
N TYR A 619 -7.53 3.43 -7.43
CA TYR A 619 -7.17 2.87 -8.74
C TYR A 619 -8.11 3.33 -9.85
N PHE A 620 -8.85 4.41 -9.56
CA PHE A 620 -9.77 5.01 -10.51
C PHE A 620 -10.76 3.99 -11.07
N LEU A 621 -11.64 3.45 -10.20
CA LEU A 621 -12.83 2.72 -10.67
C LEU A 621 -14.05 3.61 -10.49
N ARG A 622 -14.48 4.23 -11.59
CA ARG A 622 -15.67 5.10 -11.65
C ARG A 622 -16.78 4.38 -12.37
N ALA A 623 -17.97 4.35 -11.78
CA ALA A 623 -19.15 3.74 -12.38
C ALA A 623 -20.14 4.82 -12.80
N TRP A 624 -20.33 4.98 -14.11
CA TRP A 624 -21.42 5.77 -14.67
C TRP A 624 -22.66 4.89 -14.71
N ILE A 625 -23.61 5.19 -13.82
CA ILE A 625 -24.88 4.49 -13.75
C ILE A 625 -25.74 5.02 -14.88
N LEU A 626 -26.08 4.18 -15.85
CA LEU A 626 -26.92 4.56 -16.98
C LEU A 626 -28.38 4.21 -16.72
N ARG A 627 -29.28 5.04 -17.26
CA ARG A 627 -30.72 4.78 -17.29
C ARG A 627 -31.25 4.97 -18.70
N LYS A 628 -32.12 4.06 -19.14
CA LYS A 628 -32.88 4.21 -20.38
C LYS A 628 -33.93 5.30 -20.22
N VAL A 629 -33.99 6.22 -21.17
CA VAL A 629 -34.96 7.33 -21.21
C VAL A 629 -36.04 6.99 -22.24
N GLU A 630 -37.31 7.11 -21.86
CA GLU A 630 -38.46 6.71 -22.71
C GLU A 630 -38.59 7.55 -23.98
N SER A 631 -38.16 8.81 -23.94
CA SER A 631 -38.10 9.69 -25.09
C SER A 631 -36.68 10.17 -25.31
N ALA A 632 -36.03 9.67 -26.36
CA ALA A 632 -34.79 10.28 -26.83
C ALA A 632 -35.08 11.76 -27.12
N PRO A 633 -34.29 12.70 -26.57
CA PRO A 633 -34.55 14.12 -26.79
C PRO A 633 -34.57 14.42 -28.30
N ARG A 634 -35.57 15.20 -28.73
CA ARG A 634 -35.73 15.60 -30.14
C ARG A 634 -34.68 16.66 -30.46
N GLY A 635 -33.46 16.22 -30.79
CA GLY A 635 -32.36 17.07 -31.24
C GLY A 635 -31.11 16.99 -30.35
N PRO A 636 -29.96 17.51 -30.83
CA PRO A 636 -28.74 17.55 -30.06
C PRO A 636 -28.92 18.48 -28.85
N ARG A 637 -28.94 17.92 -27.64
CA ARG A 637 -28.83 18.72 -26.41
C ARG A 637 -27.42 19.30 -26.34
N ARG A 638 -27.36 20.63 -26.29
CA ARG A 638 -26.12 21.38 -26.21
C ARG A 638 -25.59 21.28 -24.80
N SER A 639 -24.42 20.66 -24.66
CA SER A 639 -23.76 20.46 -23.39
C SER A 639 -22.51 21.34 -23.35
N VAL A 640 -22.26 21.96 -22.21
CA VAL A 640 -21.07 22.74 -21.90
C VAL A 640 -20.36 22.05 -20.76
N MET A 641 -19.04 21.89 -20.85
CA MET A 641 -18.24 21.40 -19.74
C MET A 641 -17.38 22.51 -19.16
N VAL A 642 -17.54 22.77 -17.87
CA VAL A 642 -16.63 23.60 -17.07
C VAL A 642 -15.78 22.68 -16.21
N SER A 643 -14.49 22.63 -16.48
CA SER A 643 -13.56 21.76 -15.77
C SER A 643 -12.63 22.56 -14.87
N LEU A 644 -12.44 22.06 -13.65
CA LEU A 644 -11.47 22.59 -12.71
C LEU A 644 -10.13 21.88 -12.93
N HIS A 645 -9.05 22.65 -13.05
CA HIS A 645 -7.73 22.17 -13.46
C HIS A 645 -6.62 22.69 -12.57
N ASP A 646 -5.58 21.86 -12.49
CA ASP A 646 -4.34 22.15 -11.80
C ASP A 646 -4.62 22.79 -10.42
N TYR A 647 -4.06 23.96 -10.13
CA TYR A 647 -4.30 24.68 -8.87
C TYR A 647 -5.16 25.94 -9.03
N ASP A 648 -5.30 26.43 -10.27
CA ASP A 648 -5.77 27.78 -10.56
C ASP A 648 -6.39 27.94 -11.96
N ASP A 649 -6.74 26.84 -12.65
CA ASP A 649 -7.27 26.88 -14.01
C ASP A 649 -8.74 26.46 -14.08
N VAL A 650 -9.58 27.26 -14.73
CA VAL A 650 -10.92 26.85 -15.16
C VAL A 650 -10.92 26.72 -16.67
N ARG A 651 -11.23 25.54 -17.20
CA ARG A 651 -11.28 25.28 -18.64
C ARG A 651 -12.72 25.07 -19.10
N LEU A 652 -13.04 25.68 -20.23
CA LEU A 652 -14.37 25.65 -20.82
C LEU A 652 -14.33 24.90 -22.16
N LEU A 653 -15.09 23.82 -22.23
CA LEU A 653 -15.37 23.08 -23.46
C LEU A 653 -16.81 23.36 -23.88
N VAL A 654 -16.95 23.92 -25.07
CA VAL A 654 -18.26 24.23 -25.67
C VAL A 654 -18.16 24.04 -27.18
N GLU A 655 -19.03 23.18 -27.71
CA GLU A 655 -19.27 23.05 -29.16
C GLU A 655 -20.62 23.70 -29.48
N ASP A 656 -20.60 24.98 -29.81
CA ASP A 656 -21.79 25.76 -30.20
C ASP A 656 -21.42 26.84 -31.21
N GLU A 657 -22.42 27.59 -31.67
CA GLU A 657 -22.23 28.75 -32.54
C GLU A 657 -21.37 29.83 -31.86
N PRO A 658 -20.50 30.56 -32.60
CA PRO A 658 -19.54 31.52 -32.01
C PRO A 658 -20.15 32.51 -31.01
N LEU A 659 -21.32 33.08 -31.33
CA LEU A 659 -22.02 34.02 -30.45
C LEU A 659 -22.45 33.38 -29.12
N ARG A 660 -22.80 32.09 -29.12
CA ARG A 660 -23.13 31.37 -27.88
C ARG A 660 -21.89 30.99 -27.11
N VAL A 661 -20.83 30.59 -27.81
CA VAL A 661 -19.52 30.33 -27.18
C VAL A 661 -19.06 31.58 -26.42
N GLU A 662 -19.12 32.76 -27.03
CA GLU A 662 -18.80 34.03 -26.38
C GLU A 662 -19.73 34.33 -25.19
N ALA A 663 -21.03 34.10 -25.33
CA ALA A 663 -22.00 34.30 -24.25
C ALA A 663 -21.75 33.39 -23.04
N VAL A 664 -21.37 32.13 -23.28
CA VAL A 664 -21.03 31.15 -22.23
C VAL A 664 -19.68 31.51 -21.59
N GLN A 665 -18.68 31.89 -22.39
CA GLN A 665 -17.39 32.39 -21.89
C GLN A 665 -17.59 33.60 -20.98
N GLU A 666 -18.42 34.56 -21.40
CA GLU A 666 -18.73 35.75 -20.60
C GLU A 666 -19.47 35.39 -19.30
N ALA A 667 -20.41 34.45 -19.34
CA ALA A 667 -21.08 33.98 -18.12
C ALA A 667 -20.10 33.34 -17.12
N VAL A 668 -19.18 32.49 -17.59
CA VAL A 668 -18.13 31.90 -16.73
C VAL A 668 -17.20 33.00 -16.20
N ARG A 669 -16.78 33.94 -17.04
CA ARG A 669 -15.95 35.10 -16.65
C ARG A 669 -16.61 35.93 -15.55
N GLN A 670 -17.90 36.23 -15.70
CA GLN A 670 -18.69 36.98 -14.72
C GLN A 670 -18.82 36.20 -13.41
N GLY A 671 -19.15 34.90 -13.48
CA GLY A 671 -19.25 34.03 -12.31
C GLY A 671 -17.93 33.97 -11.52
N ILE A 672 -16.79 33.91 -12.23
CA ILE A 672 -15.46 33.97 -11.62
C ILE A 672 -15.24 35.34 -10.97
N SER A 673 -15.39 36.42 -11.74
CA SER A 673 -15.02 37.79 -11.35
C SER A 673 -15.79 38.32 -10.14
N ARG A 674 -16.96 37.74 -9.84
CA ARG A 674 -17.78 38.11 -8.68
C ARG A 674 -17.21 37.65 -7.33
N ALA A 675 -16.36 36.63 -7.28
CA ALA A 675 -15.77 36.12 -6.03
C ALA A 675 -14.28 35.83 -6.09
N TRP A 676 -13.68 35.84 -7.28
CA TRP A 676 -12.26 35.61 -7.48
C TRP A 676 -11.72 36.50 -8.59
N LYS A 677 -10.39 36.66 -8.63
CA LYS A 677 -9.74 37.49 -9.63
C LYS A 677 -9.12 36.63 -10.74
N LEU A 678 -9.30 37.07 -11.98
CA LEU A 678 -8.62 36.52 -13.15
C LEU A 678 -7.21 37.12 -13.27
N SER A 679 -6.24 36.29 -13.63
CA SER A 679 -4.86 36.70 -13.94
C SER A 679 -4.57 36.66 -15.44
N GLY A 680 -5.35 35.89 -16.21
CA GLY A 680 -5.25 35.83 -17.66
C GLY A 680 -6.29 34.91 -18.28
N GLU A 681 -6.38 34.94 -19.60
CA GLU A 681 -7.26 34.06 -20.38
C GLU A 681 -6.55 33.70 -21.68
N CYS A 682 -6.65 32.44 -22.12
CA CYS A 682 -5.99 31.98 -23.34
C CYS A 682 -6.70 30.77 -23.95
N LEU A 683 -6.28 30.39 -25.17
CA LEU A 683 -6.65 29.10 -25.75
C LEU A 683 -5.62 28.05 -25.33
N TYR A 684 -6.09 26.95 -24.74
CA TYR A 684 -5.26 25.83 -24.30
C TYR A 684 -5.86 24.50 -24.73
N GLY A 685 -5.11 23.72 -25.52
CA GLY A 685 -5.54 22.39 -25.96
C GLY A 685 -6.88 22.37 -26.70
N GLY A 686 -7.19 23.43 -27.47
CA GLY A 686 -8.46 23.57 -28.17
C GLY A 686 -9.64 24.00 -27.29
N THR A 687 -9.38 24.44 -26.05
CA THR A 687 -10.39 24.89 -25.09
C THR A 687 -10.07 26.31 -24.61
N TYR A 688 -11.07 26.99 -24.07
CA TYR A 688 -10.87 28.32 -23.50
C TYR A 688 -10.50 28.19 -22.02
N GLU A 689 -9.34 28.71 -21.64
CA GLU A 689 -8.79 28.64 -20.28
C GLU A 689 -8.89 30.00 -19.60
N PHE A 690 -9.43 30.00 -18.39
CA PHE A 690 -9.43 31.11 -17.45
C PHE A 690 -8.37 30.84 -16.39
N LYS A 691 -7.30 31.65 -16.38
CA LYS A 691 -6.26 31.60 -15.36
C LYS A 691 -6.70 32.44 -14.17
N LEU A 692 -6.81 31.80 -13.01
CA LEU A 692 -7.19 32.46 -11.76
C LEU A 692 -5.94 33.06 -11.10
N SER A 693 -6.10 34.09 -10.27
CA SER A 693 -5.00 34.61 -9.46
C SER A 693 -4.79 33.72 -8.23
N GLY A 694 -3.53 33.37 -7.91
CA GLY A 694 -3.21 32.55 -6.73
C GLY A 694 -3.49 31.06 -6.97
N PHE A 695 -3.85 30.33 -5.91
CA PHE A 695 -4.09 28.87 -5.97
C PHE A 695 -5.46 28.50 -5.37
N PRO A 696 -6.58 28.96 -5.97
CA PRO A 696 -7.92 28.79 -5.41
C PRO A 696 -8.26 27.33 -5.10
N PHE A 697 -7.86 26.39 -5.94
CA PHE A 697 -8.19 24.98 -5.71
C PHE A 697 -7.29 24.29 -4.68
N ASN A 698 -6.36 25.03 -4.09
CA ASN A 698 -5.56 24.64 -2.93
C ASN A 698 -5.70 25.68 -1.79
N ALA A 699 -6.75 26.51 -1.81
CA ALA A 699 -6.98 27.59 -0.87
C ALA A 699 -7.12 27.10 0.58
N ASP A 700 -6.86 27.97 1.54
CA ASP A 700 -7.03 27.74 2.98
C ASP A 700 -7.95 28.78 3.63
N GLY A 701 -8.48 28.44 4.80
CA GLY A 701 -9.25 29.36 5.61
C GLY A 701 -10.47 29.95 4.88
N SER A 702 -10.62 31.27 4.90
CA SER A 702 -11.75 31.98 4.29
C SER A 702 -11.71 31.98 2.75
N GLU A 703 -10.56 31.78 2.12
CA GLU A 703 -10.46 31.68 0.66
C GLU A 703 -11.20 30.45 0.14
N THR A 704 -11.25 29.37 0.92
CA THR A 704 -12.04 28.17 0.57
C THR A 704 -13.54 28.46 0.44
N VAL A 705 -14.04 29.48 1.13
CA VAL A 705 -15.42 29.95 0.99
C VAL A 705 -15.56 30.75 -0.31
N ALA A 706 -14.64 31.67 -0.59
CA ALA A 706 -14.67 32.46 -1.82
C ALA A 706 -14.64 31.60 -3.09
N VAL A 707 -13.86 30.53 -3.12
CA VAL A 707 -13.81 29.57 -4.25
C VAL A 707 -15.14 28.84 -4.42
N ARG A 708 -15.80 28.44 -3.34
CA ARG A 708 -17.13 27.81 -3.41
C ARG A 708 -18.21 28.81 -3.83
N LYS A 709 -18.13 30.06 -3.37
CA LYS A 709 -19.00 31.15 -3.85
C LYS A 709 -18.76 31.44 -5.34
N MET A 710 -17.52 31.40 -5.81
CA MET A 710 -17.17 31.52 -7.23
C MET A 710 -17.85 30.42 -8.07
N LEU A 711 -17.81 29.16 -7.61
CA LEU A 711 -18.46 28.04 -8.29
C LEU A 711 -20.00 28.18 -8.32
N LEU A 712 -20.61 28.68 -7.24
CA LEU A 712 -22.03 29.04 -7.24
C LEU A 712 -22.33 30.18 -8.22
N GLY A 713 -21.46 31.19 -8.28
CA GLY A 713 -21.57 32.29 -9.24
C GLY A 713 -21.52 31.80 -10.69
N ILE A 714 -20.62 30.86 -11.01
CA ILE A 714 -20.59 30.21 -12.34
C ILE A 714 -21.90 29.49 -12.62
N CYS A 715 -22.45 28.74 -11.65
CA CYS A 715 -23.73 28.05 -11.82
C CYS A 715 -24.88 29.04 -12.08
N GLU A 716 -24.93 30.13 -11.32
CA GLU A 716 -25.96 31.16 -11.42
C GLU A 716 -25.89 31.90 -12.76
N GLU A 717 -24.70 32.31 -13.21
CA GLU A 717 -24.53 33.02 -14.48
C GLU A 717 -24.82 32.12 -15.68
N LEU A 718 -24.41 30.83 -15.63
CA LEU A 718 -24.74 29.87 -16.68
C LEU A 718 -26.24 29.58 -16.74
N GLU A 719 -26.92 29.46 -15.59
CA GLU A 719 -28.38 29.33 -15.58
C GLU A 719 -29.05 30.57 -16.18
N GLY A 720 -28.51 31.77 -15.92
CA GLY A 720 -28.93 33.01 -16.56
C GLY A 720 -28.78 33.02 -18.09
N ARG A 721 -27.92 32.14 -18.65
CA ARG A 721 -27.80 31.90 -20.09
C ARG A 721 -28.54 30.65 -20.57
N GLY A 722 -29.35 30.04 -19.71
CA GLY A 722 -30.15 28.87 -20.04
C GLY A 722 -29.40 27.54 -19.91
N TYR A 723 -28.27 27.47 -19.22
CA TYR A 723 -27.51 26.24 -18.99
C TYR A 723 -27.59 25.82 -17.53
N LEU A 724 -28.08 24.62 -17.26
CA LEU A 724 -28.22 24.10 -15.89
C LEU A 724 -27.20 23.01 -15.61
N LEU A 725 -26.55 23.05 -14.44
CA LEU A 725 -25.65 21.97 -14.00
C LEU A 725 -26.44 20.66 -13.91
N LYS A 726 -26.10 19.68 -14.75
CA LYS A 726 -26.76 18.38 -14.76
C LYS A 726 -25.88 17.26 -14.26
N ARG A 727 -24.56 17.29 -14.48
CA ARG A 727 -23.63 16.23 -14.03
C ARG A 727 -22.31 16.78 -13.53
N SER A 728 -21.61 15.98 -12.76
CA SER A 728 -20.25 16.24 -12.30
C SER A 728 -19.46 14.94 -12.36
N PHE A 729 -18.31 14.97 -13.02
CA PHE A 729 -17.47 13.80 -13.22
C PHE A 729 -16.06 14.03 -12.73
N ILE A 730 -15.46 13.02 -12.10
CA ILE A 730 -14.02 12.98 -11.89
C ILE A 730 -13.39 12.14 -12.99
N LEU A 731 -12.80 12.83 -13.97
CA LEU A 731 -12.27 12.22 -15.20
C LEU A 731 -10.76 11.92 -15.15
N SER A 732 -10.12 12.17 -14.00
CA SER A 732 -8.69 11.93 -13.80
C SER A 732 -8.47 10.92 -12.67
N GLY A 733 -7.57 9.98 -12.92
CA GLY A 733 -7.10 8.96 -11.99
C GLY A 733 -5.93 9.40 -11.13
N LYS A 734 -5.48 10.65 -11.26
CA LYS A 734 -4.50 11.23 -10.34
C LYS A 734 -5.13 11.51 -8.98
N ASP A 735 -4.33 11.43 -7.93
CA ASP A 735 -4.70 11.98 -6.64
C ASP A 735 -5.05 13.46 -6.82
N GLN A 736 -6.04 13.97 -6.05
CA GLN A 736 -6.47 15.38 -6.11
C GLN A 736 -7.23 15.80 -7.38
N SER A 737 -7.83 14.83 -8.08
CA SER A 737 -8.65 15.10 -9.25
C SER A 737 -9.93 15.86 -8.89
N LYS A 738 -10.24 16.88 -9.69
CA LYS A 738 -11.35 17.80 -9.48
C LYS A 738 -12.50 17.50 -10.44
N SER A 739 -13.66 18.06 -10.15
CA SER A 739 -14.86 17.92 -10.97
C SER A 739 -14.72 18.55 -12.35
N SER A 740 -15.27 17.84 -13.33
CA SER A 740 -15.67 18.35 -14.63
C SER A 740 -17.20 18.45 -14.64
N LEU A 741 -17.70 19.67 -14.69
CA LEU A 741 -19.10 20.03 -14.52
C LEU A 741 -19.77 20.09 -15.89
N ILE A 742 -20.82 19.28 -16.09
CA ILE A 742 -21.61 19.31 -17.32
C ILE A 742 -22.86 20.14 -17.09
N PHE A 743 -22.97 21.21 -17.85
CA PHE A 743 -24.16 22.02 -17.96
C PHE A 743 -24.90 21.65 -19.24
N GLU A 744 -26.21 21.47 -19.15
CA GLU A 744 -27.06 21.23 -20.32
C GLU A 744 -27.96 22.44 -20.56
N ALA A 745 -28.16 22.79 -21.83
CA ALA A 745 -29.15 23.79 -22.21
C ALA A 745 -30.55 23.35 -21.75
N ARG A 746 -31.29 24.28 -21.13
CA ARG A 746 -32.67 24.10 -20.69
C ARG A 746 -33.60 23.99 -21.89
N ASP A 747 -34.63 23.16 -21.75
CA ASP A 747 -35.68 23.05 -22.76
C ASP A 747 -36.47 24.38 -22.84
N SER A 748 -36.99 24.70 -24.03
CA SER A 748 -37.64 26.00 -24.30
C SER A 748 -38.81 26.32 -23.37
N ASP A 749 -39.50 25.32 -22.83
CA ASP A 749 -40.60 25.50 -21.89
C ASP A 749 -40.12 25.86 -20.47
N GLU A 750 -38.94 25.41 -20.07
CA GLU A 750 -38.32 25.78 -18.80
C GLU A 750 -37.81 27.23 -18.82
N LEU A 751 -37.36 27.71 -19.98
CA LEU A 751 -36.91 29.10 -20.19
C LEU A 751 -38.08 30.09 -20.11
N ARG A 752 -39.30 29.68 -20.46
CA ARG A 752 -40.52 30.51 -20.42
C ARG A 752 -40.95 30.90 -19.00
N LEU A 753 -40.54 30.14 -17.98
CA LEU A 753 -40.81 30.44 -16.57
C LEU A 753 -39.88 31.53 -15.97
N GLY A 754 -38.99 32.11 -16.77
CA GLY A 754 -38.55 33.51 -16.65
C GLY A 754 -37.62 33.94 -15.50
N GLY A 755 -37.23 33.07 -14.57
CA GLY A 755 -36.37 33.44 -13.43
C GLY A 755 -35.02 32.74 -13.34
N ARG A 756 -34.05 33.38 -12.69
CA ARG A 756 -32.85 32.72 -12.13
C ARG A 756 -33.26 31.95 -10.87
N GLY A 757 -32.78 30.72 -10.70
CA GLY A 757 -32.99 29.97 -9.46
C GLY A 757 -32.20 30.59 -8.30
N THR A 758 -32.63 30.34 -7.06
CA THR A 758 -31.83 30.66 -5.89
C THR A 758 -30.83 29.53 -5.63
N TYR A 759 -29.56 29.86 -5.47
CA TYR A 759 -28.53 28.88 -5.16
C TYR A 759 -28.09 28.98 -3.70
N LEU A 760 -27.75 27.83 -3.12
CA LEU A 760 -27.01 27.73 -1.86
C LEU A 760 -25.95 26.66 -2.03
N GLY A 761 -24.85 26.79 -1.31
CA GLY A 761 -23.81 25.79 -1.23
C GLY A 761 -23.64 25.31 0.19
N ILE A 762 -23.59 24.00 0.38
CA ILE A 762 -23.25 23.38 1.67
C ILE A 762 -21.94 22.62 1.49
N SER A 763 -20.97 22.89 2.36
CA SER A 763 -19.68 22.18 2.35
C SER A 763 -19.38 21.57 3.70
N LEU A 764 -18.85 20.35 3.66
CA LEU A 764 -18.28 19.67 4.81
C LEU A 764 -16.78 19.99 4.81
N ASN A 765 -16.28 20.66 5.86
CA ASN A 765 -14.94 21.24 5.88
C ASN A 765 -14.12 20.68 7.05
N GLY A 766 -12.83 20.44 6.78
CA GLY A 766 -11.90 19.90 7.77
C GLY A 766 -12.42 18.59 8.35
N TYR A 767 -12.35 18.46 9.68
CA TYR A 767 -12.78 17.23 10.36
C TYR A 767 -14.17 17.32 11.01
N ASP A 768 -14.68 18.54 11.23
CA ASP A 768 -15.82 18.78 12.10
C ASP A 768 -16.67 20.01 11.75
N ARG A 769 -16.52 20.61 10.58
CA ARG A 769 -17.25 21.84 10.22
C ARG A 769 -18.23 21.63 9.09
N ILE A 770 -19.37 22.31 9.16
CA ILE A 770 -20.34 22.46 8.06
C ILE A 770 -20.47 23.94 7.77
N ARG A 771 -20.44 24.33 6.50
CA ARG A 771 -20.66 25.72 6.09
C ARG A 771 -21.80 25.80 5.09
N ILE A 772 -22.67 26.79 5.26
CA ILE A 772 -23.65 27.22 4.25
C ILE A 772 -23.23 28.57 3.67
N MET A 773 -23.30 28.72 2.35
CA MET A 773 -22.96 29.95 1.63
C MET A 773 -23.94 30.22 0.50
N ALA A 774 -24.21 31.49 0.23
CA ALA A 774 -24.94 31.94 -0.96
C ALA A 774 -23.96 32.30 -2.09
N PRO A 775 -24.44 32.52 -3.32
CA PRO A 775 -23.66 33.13 -4.39
C PRO A 775 -23.00 34.47 -3.98
N PRO A 776 -22.01 34.95 -4.74
CA PRO A 776 -21.33 36.19 -4.40
C PRO A 776 -22.29 37.38 -4.50
N GLY A 777 -22.31 38.26 -3.51
CA GLY A 777 -23.25 39.39 -3.46
C GLY A 777 -24.62 39.06 -2.86
N GLU A 778 -24.89 37.78 -2.54
CA GLU A 778 -26.10 37.36 -1.85
C GLU A 778 -25.82 37.01 -0.38
N SER A 779 -26.85 37.19 0.46
CA SER A 779 -26.87 36.74 1.85
C SER A 779 -27.38 35.30 1.94
N VAL A 780 -26.87 34.54 2.92
CA VAL A 780 -27.38 33.20 3.24
C VAL A 780 -28.87 33.27 3.62
N ASP A 781 -29.68 32.37 3.06
CA ASP A 781 -31.10 32.20 3.44
C ASP A 781 -31.18 31.75 4.91
N PHE A 782 -31.73 32.60 5.77
CA PHE A 782 -31.79 32.36 7.22
C PHE A 782 -32.68 31.16 7.58
N VAL A 783 -33.71 30.86 6.78
CA VAL A 783 -34.57 29.70 7.01
C VAL A 783 -33.79 28.43 6.72
N ALA A 784 -33.08 28.39 5.59
CA ALA A 784 -32.21 27.26 5.24
C ALA A 784 -31.11 27.07 6.29
N ARG A 785 -30.50 28.16 6.76
CA ARG A 785 -29.52 28.13 7.86
C ARG A 785 -30.11 27.47 9.11
N ASP A 786 -31.26 27.95 9.59
CA ASP A 786 -31.85 27.48 10.84
C ASP A 786 -32.34 26.01 10.73
N GLU A 787 -32.83 25.58 9.56
CA GLU A 787 -33.18 24.18 9.28
C GLU A 787 -31.96 23.26 9.28
N ILE A 788 -30.82 23.70 8.73
CA ILE A 788 -29.57 22.92 8.78
C ILE A 788 -29.09 22.78 10.22
N GLY A 789 -29.11 23.85 11.01
CA GLY A 789 -28.77 23.81 12.44
C GLY A 789 -29.63 22.79 13.20
N ARG A 790 -30.94 22.75 12.92
CA ARG A 790 -31.86 21.74 13.47
C ARG A 790 -31.53 20.33 12.96
N ALA A 791 -31.26 20.16 11.66
CA ALA A 791 -30.92 18.86 11.08
C ALA A 791 -29.68 18.23 11.74
N ILE A 792 -28.68 19.06 12.05
CA ILE A 792 -27.47 18.67 12.77
C ILE A 792 -27.81 18.26 14.21
N GLY A 793 -28.56 19.08 14.94
CA GLY A 793 -28.95 18.80 16.33
C GLY A 793 -29.80 17.54 16.48
N GLU A 794 -30.63 17.21 15.49
CA GLU A 794 -31.46 16.00 15.46
C GLU A 794 -30.66 14.71 15.22
N MET A 795 -29.59 14.76 14.42
CA MET A 795 -28.92 13.54 13.91
C MET A 795 -27.49 13.33 14.39
N TRP A 796 -26.79 14.39 14.81
CA TRP A 796 -25.43 14.30 15.34
C TRP A 796 -25.47 14.19 16.87
N PRO A 797 -25.18 13.01 17.47
CA PRO A 797 -25.37 12.80 18.91
C PRO A 797 -24.57 13.74 19.79
N GLN A 798 -23.40 14.20 19.31
CA GLN A 798 -22.54 15.10 20.07
C GLN A 798 -22.96 16.58 19.92
N GLY A 799 -23.84 16.90 18.96
CA GLY A 799 -24.35 18.25 18.73
C GLY A 799 -23.34 19.27 18.24
N VAL A 800 -23.77 20.54 18.23
CA VAL A 800 -22.96 21.69 17.81
C VAL A 800 -22.06 22.15 18.95
N GLN A 801 -20.78 22.38 18.66
CA GLN A 801 -19.82 22.99 19.58
C GLN A 801 -19.92 24.51 19.57
N SER A 802 -19.95 25.10 18.39
CA SER A 802 -20.07 26.55 18.18
C SER A 802 -20.62 26.82 16.78
N GLU A 803 -21.23 27.98 16.59
CA GLU A 803 -21.70 28.43 15.28
C GLU A 803 -21.49 29.94 15.11
N GLY A 804 -21.39 30.41 13.87
CA GLY A 804 -21.24 31.83 13.56
C GLY A 804 -20.79 32.12 12.13
N GLU A 805 -20.60 33.41 11.83
CA GLU A 805 -20.10 33.87 10.54
C GLU A 805 -18.61 33.53 10.35
N TYR A 806 -18.26 33.03 9.16
CA TYR A 806 -16.89 32.71 8.76
C TYR A 806 -16.71 32.99 7.26
N GLY A 807 -15.87 33.95 6.90
CA GLY A 807 -15.50 34.20 5.50
C GLY A 807 -16.68 34.51 4.57
N GLY A 808 -17.78 35.07 5.08
CA GLY A 808 -19.01 35.33 4.31
C GLY A 808 -19.85 34.07 4.07
N SER A 809 -19.67 33.05 4.89
CA SER A 809 -20.52 31.87 5.07
C SER A 809 -20.97 31.78 6.53
N TYR A 810 -22.02 31.01 6.81
CA TYR A 810 -22.37 30.62 8.17
C TYR A 810 -21.83 29.23 8.45
N GLU A 811 -21.14 29.06 9.57
CA GLU A 811 -20.42 27.85 9.93
C GLU A 811 -20.94 27.23 11.23
N TRP A 812 -21.14 25.91 11.21
CA TRP A 812 -21.29 25.08 12.41
C TRP A 812 -20.02 24.28 12.63
N LYS A 813 -19.42 24.42 13.80
CA LYS A 813 -18.39 23.51 14.31
C LYS A 813 -19.08 22.47 15.18
N LEU A 814 -18.92 21.20 14.84
CA LEU A 814 -19.53 20.07 15.52
C LEU A 814 -18.62 19.57 16.66
N ARG A 815 -19.21 19.00 17.71
CA ARG A 815 -18.41 18.26 18.71
C ARG A 815 -17.95 16.93 18.10
N GLY A 816 -16.70 16.54 18.33
CA GLY A 816 -16.12 15.33 17.75
C GLY A 816 -15.60 15.55 16.33
N TYR A 817 -15.43 14.47 15.56
CA TYR A 817 -14.82 14.52 14.22
C TYR A 817 -15.65 13.74 13.18
N PRO A 818 -16.89 14.18 12.86
CA PRO A 818 -17.80 13.44 12.00
C PRO A 818 -17.23 13.09 10.62
N TRP A 819 -16.38 13.94 10.04
CA TRP A 819 -15.78 13.72 8.72
C TRP A 819 -14.56 12.80 8.77
N ARG A 820 -14.07 12.50 9.98
CA ARG A 820 -13.01 11.52 10.29
C ARG A 820 -13.51 10.42 11.23
N ALA A 821 -14.83 10.22 11.29
CA ALA A 821 -15.48 9.31 12.22
C ALA A 821 -14.99 7.86 12.05
N ASP A 822 -15.02 7.08 13.13
CA ASP A 822 -14.80 5.63 13.10
C ASP A 822 -16.00 4.89 13.68
N GLY A 823 -16.04 3.58 13.46
CA GLY A 823 -17.06 2.75 14.07
C GLY A 823 -18.47 3.15 13.62
N THR A 824 -19.38 3.19 14.57
CA THR A 824 -20.78 3.60 14.38
C THR A 824 -20.95 5.09 14.14
N GLU A 825 -20.02 5.95 14.55
CA GLU A 825 -20.11 7.40 14.30
C GLU A 825 -20.08 7.72 12.80
N THR A 826 -19.49 6.85 11.99
CA THR A 826 -19.52 6.96 10.51
C THR A 826 -20.94 6.89 9.94
N ILE A 827 -21.85 6.22 10.65
CA ILE A 827 -23.26 6.15 10.30
C ILE A 827 -23.95 7.45 10.67
N ASP A 828 -23.68 7.98 11.86
CA ASP A 828 -24.27 9.22 12.34
C ASP A 828 -23.87 10.41 11.45
N ALA A 829 -22.61 10.48 11.01
CA ALA A 829 -22.17 11.49 10.05
C ALA A 829 -22.93 11.44 8.71
N ARG A 830 -23.22 10.23 8.20
CA ARG A 830 -24.00 10.05 6.97
C ARG A 830 -25.48 10.40 7.14
N LEU A 831 -26.04 10.11 8.32
CA LEU A 831 -27.41 10.47 8.68
C LEU A 831 -27.59 11.98 8.85
N VAL A 832 -26.58 12.70 9.35
CA VAL A 832 -26.57 14.18 9.37
C VAL A 832 -26.68 14.73 7.96
N VAL A 833 -25.84 14.26 7.02
CA VAL A 833 -25.90 14.68 5.62
C VAL A 833 -27.25 14.32 4.98
N GLY A 834 -27.75 13.10 5.24
CA GLY A 834 -29.07 12.69 4.77
C GLY A 834 -30.19 13.59 5.29
N ASN A 835 -30.15 13.99 6.56
CA ASN A 835 -31.16 14.86 7.15
C ASN A 835 -31.07 16.28 6.61
N ILE A 836 -29.86 16.82 6.40
CA ILE A 836 -29.66 18.09 5.71
C ILE A 836 -30.29 18.05 4.32
N ILE A 837 -30.03 17.00 3.53
CA ILE A 837 -30.65 16.82 2.20
C ILE A 837 -32.18 16.80 2.33
N GLY A 838 -32.73 16.04 3.28
CA GLY A 838 -34.17 15.95 3.53
C GLY A 838 -34.81 17.30 3.86
N LYS A 839 -34.20 18.08 4.77
CA LYS A 839 -34.70 19.42 5.13
C LYS A 839 -34.62 20.39 3.94
N MET A 840 -33.51 20.38 3.19
CA MET A 840 -33.35 21.25 2.01
C MET A 840 -34.40 20.94 0.93
N LEU A 841 -34.70 19.65 0.70
CA LEU A 841 -35.78 19.23 -0.20
C LEU A 841 -37.15 19.68 0.31
N GLY A 842 -37.41 19.60 1.62
CA GLY A 842 -38.62 20.12 2.26
C GLY A 842 -38.81 21.64 2.09
N LEU A 843 -37.71 22.38 1.94
CA LEU A 843 -37.68 23.82 1.63
C LEU A 843 -37.81 24.14 0.12
N GLY A 844 -37.97 23.12 -0.72
CA GLY A 844 -38.09 23.27 -2.18
C GLY A 844 -36.76 23.45 -2.91
N PHE A 845 -35.62 23.21 -2.25
CA PHE A 845 -34.34 23.11 -2.94
C PHE A 845 -34.19 21.74 -3.58
N GLU A 846 -33.47 21.69 -4.69
CA GLU A 846 -33.01 20.50 -5.38
C GLU A 846 -31.52 20.33 -5.11
N LEU A 847 -31.09 19.11 -4.78
CA LEU A 847 -29.67 18.79 -4.71
C LEU A 847 -29.11 18.73 -6.14
N MET A 848 -28.13 19.57 -6.43
CA MET A 848 -27.39 19.56 -7.68
C MET A 848 -26.22 18.56 -7.58
N PRO A 849 -25.62 18.15 -8.73
CA PRO A 849 -24.42 17.33 -8.71
C PRO A 849 -23.33 17.95 -7.82
N LYS A 850 -22.64 17.11 -7.04
CA LYS A 850 -21.56 17.58 -6.16
C LYS A 850 -20.41 18.18 -6.96
N ILE A 851 -19.64 19.08 -6.33
CA ILE A 851 -18.48 19.70 -6.96
C ILE A 851 -17.24 19.46 -6.10
N ASP A 852 -16.36 18.59 -6.55
CA ASP A 852 -15.08 18.34 -5.90
C ASP A 852 -14.06 19.35 -6.46
N CYS A 853 -13.89 20.46 -5.75
CA CYS A 853 -13.10 21.62 -6.22
C CYS A 853 -11.71 21.75 -5.57
N SER A 854 -11.44 20.99 -4.52
CA SER A 854 -10.19 21.08 -3.77
C SER A 854 -9.28 19.92 -4.11
N SER A 855 -7.98 20.22 -4.20
CA SER A 855 -6.95 19.18 -4.19
C SER A 855 -6.74 18.57 -2.81
N LYS A 856 -7.29 19.18 -1.76
CA LYS A 856 -7.07 18.73 -0.39
C LYS A 856 -7.94 17.53 -0.12
N LEU A 857 -7.28 16.50 0.33
CA LEU A 857 -7.88 15.26 0.76
C LEU A 857 -8.89 15.50 1.90
N GLU A 858 -8.65 16.49 2.76
CA GLU A 858 -9.52 16.85 3.88
C GLU A 858 -10.81 17.57 3.45
N ASP A 859 -10.87 18.08 2.23
CA ASP A 859 -12.08 18.68 1.70
C ASP A 859 -13.01 17.57 1.20
N MET A 860 -14.17 17.53 1.82
CA MET A 860 -15.25 16.60 1.52
C MET A 860 -16.18 17.22 0.46
N SER A 861 -17.27 16.54 0.09
CA SER A 861 -18.13 17.02 -1.00
C SER A 861 -18.72 18.41 -0.73
N PHE A 862 -18.61 19.30 -1.74
CA PHE A 862 -19.40 20.52 -1.82
C PHE A 862 -20.72 20.20 -2.54
N MET A 863 -21.83 20.53 -1.90
CA MET A 863 -23.19 20.25 -2.33
C MET A 863 -23.89 21.55 -2.72
N PRO A 864 -23.99 21.87 -4.02
CA PRO A 864 -24.84 22.96 -4.47
C PRO A 864 -26.30 22.53 -4.38
N PHE A 865 -27.14 23.44 -3.91
CA PHE A 865 -28.58 23.33 -3.87
C PHE A 865 -29.16 24.45 -4.73
N ARG A 866 -30.19 24.12 -5.49
CA ARG A 866 -30.91 25.08 -6.33
C ARG A 866 -32.39 25.04 -6.00
N ARG A 867 -32.97 26.18 -5.66
CA ARG A 867 -34.42 26.34 -5.61
C ARG A 867 -34.86 26.98 -6.93
N PRO A 868 -35.70 26.31 -7.75
CA PRO A 868 -36.25 26.91 -8.95
C PRO A 868 -36.96 28.24 -8.64
N PRO A 869 -37.05 29.16 -9.61
CA PRO A 869 -37.89 30.35 -9.46
C PRO A 869 -39.35 29.90 -9.28
N MET A 870 -39.94 30.18 -8.11
CA MET A 870 -41.34 29.85 -7.84
C MET A 870 -42.23 31.07 -8.06
N GLU A 871 -43.38 30.86 -8.73
CA GLU A 871 -44.51 31.81 -8.74
C GLU A 871 -45.39 31.71 -7.47
N MET A 872 -45.17 30.69 -6.62
CA MET A 872 -46.03 30.35 -5.49
C MET A 872 -45.28 30.43 -4.15
N PRO A 873 -45.96 30.73 -3.03
CA PRO A 873 -45.34 30.80 -1.70
C PRO A 873 -44.75 29.45 -1.30
N ILE A 874 -43.59 29.49 -0.63
CA ILE A 874 -42.84 28.33 -0.12
C ILE A 874 -43.80 27.47 0.72
N ARG A 875 -44.23 26.33 0.18
CA ARG A 875 -44.86 25.28 0.98
C ARG A 875 -43.76 24.45 1.57
N VAL A 876 -43.55 24.57 2.88
CA VAL A 876 -42.68 23.63 3.61
C VAL A 876 -43.33 22.26 3.51
N LEU A 877 -42.75 21.40 2.67
CA LEU A 877 -43.18 20.01 2.56
C LEU A 877 -42.53 19.22 3.71
N PRO A 878 -43.19 18.16 4.20
CA PRO A 878 -42.52 17.22 5.10
C PRO A 878 -41.20 16.75 4.49
N ALA A 879 -40.12 16.82 5.25
CA ALA A 879 -38.81 16.35 4.80
C ALA A 879 -38.92 14.87 4.41
N PRO A 880 -38.63 14.49 3.16
CA PRO A 880 -38.76 13.11 2.73
C PRO A 880 -37.68 12.25 3.41
N PRO A 881 -37.93 10.95 3.64
CA PRO A 881 -36.90 10.03 4.07
C PRO A 881 -35.74 9.99 3.08
N VAL A 882 -34.51 10.05 3.60
CA VAL A 882 -33.28 9.99 2.82
C VAL A 882 -32.51 8.74 3.22
N LEU A 883 -32.30 7.84 2.26
CA LEU A 883 -31.54 6.62 2.40
C LEU A 883 -30.11 6.83 1.91
N CYS A 884 -29.15 6.30 2.65
CA CYS A 884 -27.74 6.32 2.32
C CYS A 884 -27.24 4.89 2.15
N LEU A 885 -26.70 4.59 0.96
CA LEU A 885 -26.00 3.37 0.63
C LEU A 885 -24.49 3.66 0.58
N SER A 886 -23.72 3.09 1.50
CA SER A 886 -22.29 3.37 1.61
C SER A 886 -21.43 2.11 1.45
N PHE A 887 -20.35 2.25 0.69
CA PHE A 887 -19.34 1.20 0.52
C PHE A 887 -18.20 1.44 1.52
N HIS A 888 -17.91 0.42 2.33
CA HIS A 888 -16.98 0.51 3.44
C HIS A 888 -15.93 -0.58 3.37
N ARG A 889 -14.69 -0.21 3.73
CA ARG A 889 -13.52 -1.10 3.61
C ARG A 889 -13.47 -1.67 2.19
N GLU A 890 -12.93 -2.87 2.04
CA GLU A 890 -12.85 -3.53 0.75
C GLU A 890 -14.02 -4.49 0.46
N ASP A 891 -14.89 -4.75 1.45
CA ASP A 891 -15.87 -5.85 1.40
C ASP A 891 -17.23 -5.55 2.09
N ARG A 892 -17.55 -4.31 2.46
CA ARG A 892 -18.80 -4.02 3.19
C ARG A 892 -19.68 -3.01 2.49
N ILE A 893 -20.98 -3.23 2.60
CA ILE A 893 -22.03 -2.32 2.17
C ILE A 893 -22.89 -2.02 3.40
N ARG A 894 -23.19 -0.74 3.65
CA ARG A 894 -24.08 -0.34 4.73
C ARG A 894 -25.28 0.44 4.19
N VAL A 895 -26.42 0.21 4.82
CA VAL A 895 -27.69 0.89 4.53
C VAL A 895 -28.12 1.62 5.77
N SER A 896 -28.33 2.92 5.64
CA SER A 896 -28.85 3.78 6.71
C SER A 896 -29.92 4.70 6.14
N CYS A 897 -30.84 5.17 6.98
CA CYS A 897 -31.94 6.03 6.55
C CYS A 897 -32.27 7.03 7.65
N THR A 898 -32.64 8.26 7.28
CA THR A 898 -33.11 9.28 8.24
C THR A 898 -34.37 8.84 8.96
N ASP A 899 -35.17 7.98 8.33
CA ASP A 899 -36.21 7.19 8.97
C ASP A 899 -35.70 5.77 9.24
N GLY A 900 -35.29 5.52 10.49
CA GLY A 900 -34.76 4.23 10.92
C GLY A 900 -35.75 3.07 10.77
N GLY A 901 -37.06 3.34 10.77
CA GLY A 901 -38.10 2.32 10.59
C GLY A 901 -38.11 1.71 9.19
N LEU A 902 -37.49 2.36 8.21
CA LEU A 902 -37.41 1.86 6.83
C LEU A 902 -36.19 0.97 6.58
N VAL A 903 -35.17 1.00 7.44
CA VAL A 903 -33.87 0.34 7.19
C VAL A 903 -34.04 -1.18 7.06
N GLU A 904 -34.81 -1.81 7.93
CA GLU A 904 -35.01 -3.26 7.92
C GLU A 904 -35.67 -3.74 6.62
N GLY A 905 -36.79 -3.12 6.25
CA GLY A 905 -37.53 -3.48 5.03
C GLY A 905 -36.71 -3.31 3.76
N VAL A 906 -35.96 -2.19 3.65
CA VAL A 906 -35.08 -1.97 2.49
C VAL A 906 -33.92 -2.97 2.48
N SER A 907 -33.35 -3.27 3.65
CA SER A 907 -32.23 -4.21 3.78
C SER A 907 -32.64 -5.63 3.39
N LEU A 908 -33.86 -6.07 3.72
CA LEU A 908 -34.40 -7.37 3.29
C LEU A 908 -34.50 -7.45 1.76
N ARG A 909 -35.04 -6.42 1.09
CA ARG A 909 -35.10 -6.40 -0.38
C ARG A 909 -33.72 -6.40 -1.01
N MET A 910 -32.79 -5.60 -0.48
CA MET A 910 -31.41 -5.55 -0.94
C MET A 910 -30.71 -6.89 -0.75
N ARG A 911 -30.87 -7.55 0.40
CA ARG A 911 -30.34 -8.89 0.65
C ARG A 911 -30.77 -9.89 -0.41
N ALA A 912 -32.04 -9.87 -0.80
CA ALA A 912 -32.61 -10.70 -1.86
C ALA A 912 -32.06 -10.34 -3.26
N SER A 913 -31.69 -9.08 -3.49
CA SER A 913 -31.03 -8.65 -4.76
C SER A 913 -29.59 -9.12 -4.88
N LEU A 914 -28.92 -9.42 -3.75
CA LEU A 914 -27.52 -9.84 -3.68
C LEU A 914 -27.33 -11.37 -3.72
N GLY A 915 -28.37 -12.13 -4.04
CA GLY A 915 -28.30 -13.59 -4.21
C GLY A 915 -29.14 -14.09 -5.38
N PRO A 916 -29.25 -15.42 -5.55
CA PRO A 916 -30.08 -16.01 -6.60
C PRO A 916 -31.57 -15.64 -6.46
N PRO A 917 -32.30 -15.42 -7.56
CA PRO A 917 -31.87 -15.56 -8.96
C PRO A 917 -31.20 -14.31 -9.56
N ASN A 918 -31.13 -13.20 -8.82
CA ASN A 918 -30.62 -11.92 -9.34
C ASN A 918 -29.11 -11.96 -9.63
N LEU A 919 -28.35 -12.63 -8.77
CA LEU A 919 -26.95 -12.98 -8.99
C LEU A 919 -26.81 -14.50 -9.09
N SER A 920 -25.83 -15.00 -9.86
CA SER A 920 -25.62 -16.44 -10.05
C SER A 920 -25.23 -17.19 -8.76
N MET A 921 -24.84 -16.46 -7.73
CA MET A 921 -24.46 -16.97 -6.42
C MET A 921 -24.80 -15.94 -5.35
N ASP A 922 -24.82 -16.38 -4.10
CA ASP A 922 -25.00 -15.48 -2.96
C ASP A 922 -23.73 -14.66 -2.74
N ALA A 923 -23.83 -13.34 -2.88
CA ALA A 923 -22.70 -12.44 -2.69
C ALA A 923 -22.46 -12.12 -1.21
N VAL A 924 -23.46 -12.31 -0.35
CA VAL A 924 -23.39 -11.92 1.07
C VAL A 924 -22.79 -13.05 1.90
N GLN A 925 -21.64 -12.78 2.51
CA GLN A 925 -20.99 -13.67 3.46
C GLN A 925 -21.65 -13.63 4.84
N ASP A 926 -22.02 -12.42 5.29
CA ASP A 926 -22.55 -12.17 6.62
C ASP A 926 -23.37 -10.88 6.59
N CYS A 927 -24.35 -10.75 7.49
CA CYS A 927 -25.11 -9.52 7.64
C CYS A 927 -25.52 -9.29 9.09
N ARG A 928 -25.51 -8.04 9.52
CA ARG A 928 -25.78 -7.66 10.91
C ARG A 928 -26.20 -6.21 11.03
N TRP A 929 -26.84 -5.88 12.14
CA TRP A 929 -26.97 -4.51 12.58
C TRP A 929 -25.59 -3.95 12.97
N TYR A 930 -25.35 -2.70 12.58
CA TYR A 930 -24.15 -1.96 12.90
C TYR A 930 -24.51 -0.49 13.16
N GLY A 931 -24.63 -0.13 14.44
CA GLY A 931 -25.21 1.15 14.84
C GLY A 931 -26.63 1.31 14.28
N ARG A 932 -26.93 2.49 13.71
CA ARG A 932 -28.21 2.80 13.03
C ARG A 932 -28.25 2.34 11.56
N SER A 933 -27.40 1.39 11.18
CA SER A 933 -27.32 0.86 9.82
C SER A 933 -27.40 -0.66 9.79
N TYR A 934 -27.81 -1.20 8.65
CA TYR A 934 -27.69 -2.62 8.35
C TYR A 934 -26.45 -2.85 7.47
N GLU A 935 -25.55 -3.73 7.89
CA GLU A 935 -24.28 -4.00 7.23
C GLU A 935 -24.31 -5.37 6.54
N PHE A 936 -23.96 -5.39 5.26
CA PHE A 936 -23.67 -6.59 4.48
C PHE A 936 -22.17 -6.74 4.34
N LYS A 937 -21.64 -7.89 4.73
CA LYS A 937 -20.28 -8.31 4.38
C LYS A 937 -20.34 -9.16 3.12
N ILE A 938 -19.56 -8.80 2.12
CA ILE A 938 -19.55 -9.41 0.80
C ILE A 938 -18.38 -10.40 0.69
N HIS A 939 -18.57 -11.48 -0.05
CA HIS A 939 -17.48 -12.41 -0.34
C HIS A 939 -16.32 -11.73 -1.11
N GLY A 940 -15.09 -12.09 -0.76
CA GLY A 940 -13.92 -11.50 -1.40
C GLY A 940 -13.74 -10.03 -1.05
N TRP A 941 -13.27 -9.24 -2.00
CA TRP A 941 -13.00 -7.81 -1.80
C TRP A 941 -13.38 -6.99 -3.04
N PRO A 942 -14.68 -6.86 -3.35
CA PRO A 942 -15.15 -6.21 -4.57
C PRO A 942 -14.74 -4.75 -4.68
N PHE A 943 -14.53 -4.07 -3.54
CA PHE A 943 -14.16 -2.67 -3.48
C PHE A 943 -12.66 -2.48 -3.23
N LYS A 944 -11.86 -3.56 -3.32
CA LYS A 944 -10.42 -3.49 -3.10
C LYS A 944 -9.71 -2.75 -4.22
N SER A 945 -8.74 -1.98 -3.76
CA SER A 945 -7.48 -1.58 -4.39
C SER A 945 -7.28 -2.11 -5.84
N TYR A 946 -6.73 -3.30 -6.11
CA TYR A 946 -6.35 -3.66 -7.49
C TYR A 946 -7.58 -3.90 -8.40
N VAL A 947 -7.74 -3.04 -9.41
CA VAL A 947 -8.81 -3.20 -10.40
C VAL A 947 -8.34 -4.18 -11.47
N SER A 948 -9.20 -5.16 -11.72
CA SER A 948 -9.08 -6.10 -12.82
C SER A 948 -10.45 -6.17 -13.48
N SER A 949 -10.55 -6.71 -14.69
CA SER A 949 -11.87 -6.95 -15.29
C SER A 949 -12.80 -7.74 -14.36
N SER A 950 -12.26 -8.64 -13.53
CA SER A 950 -13.05 -9.41 -12.57
C SER A 950 -13.52 -8.56 -11.40
N THR A 951 -12.67 -7.71 -10.83
CA THR A 951 -13.04 -6.76 -9.77
C THR A 951 -14.09 -5.77 -10.27
N ALA A 952 -13.86 -5.17 -11.45
CA ALA A 952 -14.79 -4.25 -12.10
C ALA A 952 -16.16 -4.91 -12.34
N LYS A 953 -16.18 -6.16 -12.83
CA LYS A 953 -17.42 -6.94 -13.00
C LYS A 953 -18.16 -7.06 -11.68
N VAL A 954 -17.49 -7.57 -10.65
CA VAL A 954 -18.15 -7.85 -9.36
C VAL A 954 -18.68 -6.57 -8.72
N ALA A 955 -17.84 -5.53 -8.63
CA ALA A 955 -18.25 -4.27 -8.03
C ALA A 955 -19.40 -3.62 -8.83
N GLY A 956 -19.32 -3.67 -10.16
CA GLY A 956 -20.40 -3.21 -11.04
C GLY A 956 -21.71 -3.98 -10.84
N CYS A 957 -21.67 -5.32 -10.76
CA CYS A 957 -22.86 -6.12 -10.48
C CYS A 957 -23.50 -5.75 -9.14
N LEU A 958 -22.69 -5.58 -8.08
CA LEU A 958 -23.20 -5.19 -6.77
C LEU A 958 -23.86 -3.81 -6.80
N VAL A 959 -23.19 -2.80 -7.35
CA VAL A 959 -23.75 -1.45 -7.46
C VAL A 959 -25.05 -1.47 -8.26
N LEU A 960 -25.06 -2.13 -9.41
CA LEU A 960 -26.21 -2.17 -10.30
C LEU A 960 -27.40 -2.89 -9.66
N SER A 961 -27.20 -4.06 -9.04
CA SER A 961 -28.26 -4.81 -8.35
C SER A 961 -28.89 -4.03 -7.20
N LEU A 962 -28.08 -3.28 -6.45
CA LEU A 962 -28.58 -2.50 -5.32
C LEU A 962 -29.36 -1.26 -5.78
N VAL A 963 -28.86 -0.55 -6.79
CA VAL A 963 -29.56 0.62 -7.36
C VAL A 963 -30.88 0.17 -8.01
N ASP A 964 -30.87 -0.94 -8.75
CA ASP A 964 -32.08 -1.52 -9.37
C ASP A 964 -33.15 -1.85 -8.31
N ALA A 965 -32.75 -2.52 -7.23
CA ALA A 965 -33.64 -2.86 -6.11
C ALA A 965 -34.20 -1.62 -5.39
N LEU A 966 -33.40 -0.56 -5.25
CA LEU A 966 -33.86 0.68 -4.62
C LEU A 966 -34.84 1.43 -5.52
N ILE A 967 -34.59 1.51 -6.83
CA ILE A 967 -35.51 2.13 -7.79
C ILE A 967 -36.83 1.36 -7.87
N GLU A 968 -36.79 0.02 -7.86
CA GLU A 968 -37.99 -0.82 -7.78
C GLU A 968 -38.85 -0.50 -6.54
N LEU A 969 -38.20 -0.18 -5.41
CA LEU A 969 -38.87 0.24 -4.18
C LEU A 969 -39.35 1.72 -4.18
N GLY A 970 -39.21 2.42 -5.30
CA GLY A 970 -39.61 3.83 -5.43
C GLY A 970 -38.60 4.84 -4.89
N TRP A 971 -37.35 4.43 -4.65
CA TRP A 971 -36.28 5.35 -4.25
C TRP A 971 -35.62 5.99 -5.47
N VAL A 972 -35.37 7.29 -5.39
CA VAL A 972 -34.74 8.09 -6.44
C VAL A 972 -33.32 8.44 -6.02
N LEU A 973 -32.32 7.99 -6.79
CA LEU A 973 -30.92 8.38 -6.57
C LEU A 973 -30.77 9.89 -6.82
N LYS A 974 -30.32 10.63 -5.81
CA LYS A 974 -30.14 12.10 -5.86
C LYS A 974 -28.69 12.53 -6.00
N GLY A 975 -27.74 11.71 -5.56
CA GLY A 975 -26.32 12.02 -5.75
C GLY A 975 -25.38 11.05 -5.05
N SER A 976 -24.10 11.18 -5.41
CA SER A 976 -22.98 10.44 -4.86
C SER A 976 -22.07 11.38 -4.07
N LEU A 977 -21.99 11.24 -2.74
CA LEU A 977 -21.29 12.18 -1.86
C LEU A 977 -20.16 11.51 -1.09
N ASP A 978 -19.04 12.21 -0.95
CA ASP A 978 -17.96 11.86 -0.04
C ASP A 978 -18.20 12.55 1.32
N VAL A 979 -18.58 11.75 2.32
CA VAL A 979 -18.98 12.24 3.66
C VAL A 979 -17.95 11.93 4.76
N SER A 980 -17.16 10.87 4.59
CA SER A 980 -16.03 10.57 5.49
C SER A 980 -14.73 10.35 4.71
N GLY A 981 -13.69 11.07 5.12
CA GLY A 981 -12.39 11.11 4.46
C GLY A 981 -11.35 10.54 5.40
N LYS A 982 -11.24 9.21 5.47
CA LYS A 982 -10.15 8.58 6.22
C LYS A 982 -8.91 8.55 5.38
N ILE A 983 -8.18 9.65 5.42
CA ILE A 983 -6.99 9.81 4.61
C ILE A 983 -5.78 9.63 5.51
N ARG A 984 -4.80 8.89 5.00
CA ARG A 984 -3.45 8.88 5.55
C ARG A 984 -2.87 10.28 5.38
N VAL A 985 -2.72 11.02 6.48
CA VAL A 985 -1.67 12.03 6.55
C VAL A 985 -0.35 11.24 6.49
N GLU A 986 0.25 11.13 5.31
CA GLU A 986 1.69 10.88 5.24
C GLU A 986 2.35 12.17 5.75
N ASN A 987 3.15 12.08 6.82
CA ASN A 987 3.74 13.23 7.50
C ASN A 987 4.52 14.13 6.51
N SER A 988 3.90 15.23 6.09
CA SER A 988 4.55 16.38 5.47
C SER A 988 5.05 17.32 6.58
N GLN A 989 6.26 17.08 7.09
CA GLN A 989 7.04 18.14 7.74
C GLN A 989 7.55 19.10 6.66
N ASN A 990 6.74 20.11 6.30
CA ASN A 990 7.22 21.40 5.75
C ASN A 990 6.06 22.39 5.61
N GLN A 991 5.61 22.96 6.72
CA GLN A 991 4.98 24.29 6.75
C GLN A 991 5.46 25.02 8.01
N ASN A 992 6.67 25.55 7.96
CA ASN A 992 7.11 26.65 8.82
C ASN A 992 8.02 27.57 8.00
N ASN A 993 7.40 28.43 7.20
CA ASN A 993 7.98 29.71 6.79
C ASN A 993 6.88 30.64 6.26
N MET A 994 6.27 31.41 7.16
CA MET A 994 5.86 32.79 6.87
C MET A 994 6.10 33.65 8.12
N PRO A 995 6.39 34.95 7.95
CA PRO A 995 7.22 35.70 8.89
C PRO A 995 6.43 36.41 9.99
N ASN A 996 7.08 36.48 11.16
CA ASN A 996 6.75 37.28 12.33
C ASN A 996 6.19 38.68 12.01
N ARG A 997 5.02 39.01 12.58
CA ARG A 997 4.76 40.36 13.10
C ARG A 997 4.27 40.23 14.54
N GLY A 998 5.07 40.80 15.43
CA GLY A 998 4.97 40.62 16.88
C GLY A 998 3.81 41.35 17.55
N GLY A 999 3.54 40.94 18.77
CA GLY A 999 2.63 41.57 19.70
C GLY A 999 2.39 40.69 20.92
N GLN A 1000 3.16 40.92 21.98
CA GLN A 1000 2.99 40.31 23.30
C GLN A 1000 1.56 40.51 23.84
N GLN A 1001 1.02 39.50 24.53
CA GLN A 1001 0.57 39.67 25.92
C GLN A 1001 0.25 38.32 26.62
N ARG A 1002 0.93 38.13 27.76
CA ARG A 1002 0.64 37.22 28.90
C ARG A 1002 -0.84 37.10 29.20
N TRP A 1003 -1.32 35.92 29.63
CA TRP A 1003 -2.08 35.71 30.89
C TRP A 1003 -1.94 34.24 31.35
N GLN A 1004 -1.56 34.05 32.62
CA GLN A 1004 -1.57 32.80 33.38
C GLN A 1004 -2.90 32.66 34.15
N ASN A 1005 -3.32 31.41 34.40
CA ASN A 1005 -4.04 30.85 35.58
C ASN A 1005 -5.09 29.80 35.15
N ASN A 1006 -4.93 28.52 35.52
CA ASN A 1006 -5.16 27.84 36.82
C ASN A 1006 -6.59 27.25 36.93
N GLY A 1007 -6.68 26.00 37.40
CA GLY A 1007 -7.87 25.44 38.05
C GLY A 1007 -8.40 24.15 37.41
N GLY A 1008 -8.10 23.01 38.05
CA GLY A 1008 -8.66 21.71 37.70
C GLY A 1008 -10.10 21.51 38.17
N VAL A 1009 -10.64 20.30 37.94
CA VAL A 1009 -11.46 19.49 38.85
C VAL A 1009 -11.80 18.17 38.11
N SER A 1010 -11.55 17.07 38.80
CA SER A 1010 -11.97 15.70 38.51
C SER A 1010 -13.47 15.50 38.78
N ASN A 1011 -14.14 14.64 38.01
CA ASN A 1011 -15.09 13.65 38.54
C ASN A 1011 -15.43 12.60 37.47
N GLY A 1012 -15.41 11.33 37.90
CA GLY A 1012 -15.67 10.16 37.07
C GLY A 1012 -17.14 9.78 36.99
N PHE A 1013 -17.44 8.91 36.02
CA PHE A 1013 -18.57 8.00 36.02
C PHE A 1013 -18.18 6.74 35.23
N ASP A 1014 -18.26 5.60 35.91
CA ASP A 1014 -18.17 4.24 35.37
C ASP A 1014 -19.44 3.84 34.62
N GLY A 1015 -19.31 2.94 33.63
CA GLY A 1015 -20.40 2.04 33.26
C GLY A 1015 -20.49 1.58 31.80
N GLY A 1016 -19.77 0.49 31.47
CA GLY A 1016 -20.32 -0.66 30.72
C GLY A 1016 -20.49 -0.59 29.19
N GLY A 1017 -19.72 -1.43 28.47
CA GLY A 1017 -20.01 -1.81 27.08
C GLY A 1017 -18.79 -2.34 26.33
N ASN A 1018 -18.44 -3.61 26.54
CA ASN A 1018 -17.27 -4.25 25.95
C ASN A 1018 -17.51 -4.59 24.45
N SER A 1019 -17.28 -3.62 23.56
CA SER A 1019 -17.11 -3.85 22.13
C SER A 1019 -15.61 -3.84 21.82
N GLY A 1020 -15.09 -4.97 21.33
CA GLY A 1020 -13.65 -5.13 21.04
C GLY A 1020 -13.11 -4.05 20.07
N PRO A 1021 -11.79 -3.78 20.10
CA PRO A 1021 -11.21 -2.65 19.38
C PRO A 1021 -11.30 -2.85 17.88
N GLU A 1022 -12.23 -2.13 17.23
CA GLU A 1022 -12.29 -2.04 15.78
C GLU A 1022 -11.03 -1.33 15.25
N ARG A 1023 -10.23 -2.05 14.46
CA ARG A 1023 -9.05 -1.49 13.78
C ARG A 1023 -9.44 -0.29 12.92
N ARG A 1024 -8.73 0.83 13.08
CA ARG A 1024 -8.98 2.11 12.40
C ARG A 1024 -9.22 1.93 10.89
N CYS A 1025 -10.43 2.25 10.45
CA CYS A 1025 -10.89 2.00 9.07
C CYS A 1025 -10.01 2.76 8.05
N LYS A 1026 -9.74 2.14 6.89
CA LYS A 1026 -9.02 2.71 5.75
C LYS A 1026 -10.04 2.95 4.64
N ASP A 1027 -9.99 4.15 4.04
CA ASP A 1027 -10.70 4.59 2.82
C ASP A 1027 -12.23 4.34 2.80
N ASP A 1028 -13.02 5.33 3.24
CA ASP A 1028 -14.46 5.33 2.93
C ASP A 1028 -14.66 5.83 1.48
N LEU A 1029 -15.42 5.04 0.72
CA LEU A 1029 -15.82 5.34 -0.67
C LEU A 1029 -17.04 6.27 -0.71
N SER A 1030 -17.45 6.70 -1.91
CA SER A 1030 -18.64 7.55 -2.05
C SER A 1030 -19.88 6.86 -1.50
N SER A 1031 -20.74 7.62 -0.86
CA SER A 1031 -22.06 7.19 -0.39
C SER A 1031 -23.13 7.67 -1.37
N LEU A 1032 -24.01 6.76 -1.80
CA LEU A 1032 -25.11 7.06 -2.69
C LEU A 1032 -26.34 7.45 -1.86
N TYR A 1033 -26.90 8.62 -2.14
CA TYR A 1033 -28.04 9.17 -1.43
C TYR A 1033 -29.32 9.06 -2.27
N PHE A 1034 -30.33 8.44 -1.69
CA PHE A 1034 -31.63 8.21 -2.31
C PHE A 1034 -32.73 8.89 -1.52
N VAL A 1035 -33.78 9.33 -2.21
CA VAL A 1035 -34.96 9.94 -1.61
C VAL A 1035 -36.18 9.16 -2.05
N LYS A 1036 -37.09 8.87 -1.11
CA LYS A 1036 -38.33 8.18 -1.45
C LYS A 1036 -39.21 9.11 -2.29
N ALA A 1037 -39.62 8.67 -3.48
CA ALA A 1037 -40.61 9.41 -4.25
C ALA A 1037 -41.90 9.49 -3.41
N VAL A 1038 -42.38 10.71 -3.17
CA VAL A 1038 -43.62 10.98 -2.42
C VAL A 1038 -44.81 10.91 -3.36
#